data_AF-D3EJL5-F1
#
_entry.id   AF-D3EJL5-F1
#
_cell.length_a   1.000
_cell.length_b   1.000
_cell.length_c   1.000
_cell.angle_alpha   90.00
_cell.angle_beta   90.00
_cell.angle_gamma   90.00
#
_symmetry.space_group_name_H-M   'P 1'
#
loop_
_entity.id
_entity.type
_entity.pdbx_description
1 polymer ?
#
loop_
_entity_poly.entity_id
_entity_poly.type
_entity_poly.pdbx_seq_one_letter_code
_entity_poly.pdbx_strand_id
1 'polypeptide(L)'
;MRSMKQRVSLAMIVAMMFSIIPFAYADEAQSEVRNLARNATYSWSEAPEANYPDPGHKLNDGIHGTRNVLDPAWVGHIRKKTREVVFDLGEAKSISGINARFLQDWPGSAILFPLTVSMYVSDDNVHWANLTNKATQTLWVDGPPVDETYAWDSQTDGVPGFEDGEFAYARYVKVSFTMHTRAWTFIDEIEIMGTDGKAAGAVQLPPQEFKYLQPGEATAGIHDLSLLYNGHYANGDGDWSKEEIIPQISYVDQNGEPVDWFFDGVLTLGLISPDGRDFGGGANLQDWKWYLDKTFDADGEMHQLNEATKEVGAKLGQPDHKTKVVVMIPDTGEYQTDFGDVDGDGISENFNAGAVGEESAMANRQKAIRWWMDEVLQRWEANHYSNLELVGLYWLSEQVSTSASGPDMLKYVNGQIHVEGLKSFWIPHFLAYKSYMWEEVGFDAVAFQPNYFFEDMSSERLDDAAYTAKRFGMGVEIEFDGRMLTDEVFRNRYKEYLDGGVKYGYMNDTFKAYYKGSGPVLRDAAASQDPDIRIMYDWLYQFVTGTYQLENTSSLHLKRLVDQLEQGGGFANHGAARSLTAHLDSVIRFEEKGNKQQAAHHMDGFMKLLESHKESGAVSGKAYPMLKANGEYLAKRLQ
;
A
#
# COMPACT_ATOMS: atom_id res chain seq x y z
N MET A 1 -59.94 65.26 -77.62
CA MET A 1 -61.34 64.77 -77.56
C MET A 1 -61.37 63.54 -76.65
N ARG A 2 -62.39 63.47 -75.78
CA ARG A 2 -62.71 62.47 -74.74
C ARG A 2 -62.70 61.01 -75.30
N SER A 3 -62.57 59.89 -74.58
CA SER A 3 -62.86 59.47 -73.19
C SER A 3 -62.16 58.10 -72.94
N MET A 4 -61.54 57.73 -71.80
CA MET A 4 -62.06 57.36 -70.47
C MET A 4 -62.05 55.84 -70.20
N LYS A 5 -61.69 55.48 -68.94
CA LYS A 5 -61.64 54.16 -68.24
C LYS A 5 -60.23 53.52 -68.22
N GLN A 6 -59.63 53.09 -67.11
CA GLN A 6 -60.10 52.76 -65.75
C GLN A 6 -58.92 52.70 -64.76
N ARG A 7 -59.12 53.28 -63.57
CA ARG A 7 -58.69 52.89 -62.20
C ARG A 7 -57.21 52.60 -61.86
N VAL A 8 -56.76 53.40 -60.91
CA VAL A 8 -55.54 53.38 -60.09
C VAL A 8 -55.60 52.27 -59.03
N SER A 9 -54.51 51.52 -58.87
CA SER A 9 -54.21 50.69 -57.69
C SER A 9 -52.70 50.77 -57.43
N LEU A 10 -52.29 51.11 -56.20
CA LEU A 10 -51.28 50.40 -55.38
C LEU A 10 -50.64 51.36 -54.36
N ALA A 11 -51.16 51.41 -53.13
CA ALA A 11 -50.41 51.77 -51.91
C ALA A 11 -51.34 51.72 -50.68
N MET A 12 -51.43 50.57 -50.02
CA MET A 12 -51.83 50.47 -48.60
C MET A 12 -51.71 49.01 -48.13
N ILE A 13 -50.54 48.58 -47.63
CA ILE A 13 -50.39 47.57 -46.56
C ILE A 13 -49.05 47.86 -45.86
N VAL A 14 -49.07 48.69 -44.82
CA VAL A 14 -48.05 48.74 -43.76
C VAL A 14 -48.81 48.57 -42.45
N ALA A 15 -49.07 47.32 -42.07
CA ALA A 15 -49.47 46.87 -40.73
C ALA A 15 -49.88 45.38 -40.79
N MET A 16 -48.89 44.49 -40.82
CA MET A 16 -48.95 43.08 -40.37
C MET A 16 -47.59 42.43 -40.66
N MET A 17 -46.55 42.87 -39.94
CA MET A 17 -45.27 42.15 -39.85
C MET A 17 -44.88 42.12 -38.37
N PHE A 18 -45.67 41.36 -37.61
CA PHE A 18 -45.26 40.78 -36.33
C PHE A 18 -45.82 39.36 -36.31
N SER A 19 -45.09 38.44 -35.67
CA SER A 19 -45.33 36.99 -35.57
C SER A 19 -45.15 36.20 -36.87
N ILE A 20 -43.92 35.73 -37.10
CA ILE A 20 -43.52 34.31 -36.98
C ILE A 20 -41.98 34.34 -37.02
N ILE A 21 -41.34 34.38 -35.86
CA ILE A 21 -40.00 33.80 -35.74
C ILE A 21 -40.27 32.30 -35.76
N PRO A 22 -39.71 31.52 -36.71
CA PRO A 22 -39.66 30.09 -36.50
C PRO A 22 -38.75 29.90 -35.30
N PHE A 23 -39.35 29.64 -34.13
CA PHE A 23 -38.69 28.78 -33.17
C PHE A 23 -38.56 27.44 -33.89
N ALA A 24 -37.48 27.29 -34.65
CA ALA A 24 -36.92 25.99 -34.89
C ALA A 24 -36.57 25.48 -33.48
N TYR A 25 -37.49 24.72 -32.89
CA TYR A 25 -37.07 23.63 -32.05
C TYR A 25 -36.13 22.81 -32.93
N ALA A 26 -34.83 23.07 -32.80
CA ALA A 26 -33.88 22.02 -33.04
C ALA A 26 -34.29 20.95 -32.03
N ASP A 27 -34.97 19.91 -32.49
CA ASP A 27 -34.75 18.60 -31.91
C ASP A 27 -33.22 18.45 -31.92
N GLU A 28 -32.59 18.61 -30.76
CA GLU A 28 -31.25 18.09 -30.55
C GLU A 28 -31.38 16.61 -30.84
N ALA A 29 -31.04 16.20 -32.06
CA ALA A 29 -30.87 14.82 -32.40
C ALA A 29 -29.82 14.28 -31.43
N GLN A 30 -30.29 13.58 -30.39
CA GLN A 30 -29.44 12.94 -29.41
C GLN A 30 -28.49 12.03 -30.19
N SER A 31 -27.22 12.39 -30.25
CA SER A 31 -26.25 11.68 -31.07
C SER A 31 -26.17 10.23 -30.60
N GLU A 32 -26.23 9.30 -31.56
CA GLU A 32 -26.27 7.86 -31.31
C GLU A 32 -25.02 7.41 -30.52
N VAL A 33 -25.22 6.53 -29.53
CA VAL A 33 -24.12 5.94 -28.77
C VAL A 33 -23.25 5.11 -29.72
N ARG A 34 -21.95 5.41 -29.74
CA ARG A 34 -20.96 4.77 -30.60
C ARG A 34 -19.64 4.56 -29.87
N ASN A 35 -18.76 3.75 -30.43
CA ASN A 35 -17.38 3.64 -29.94
C ASN A 35 -16.59 4.91 -30.32
N LEU A 36 -16.39 5.79 -29.34
CA LEU A 36 -15.64 7.04 -29.42
C LEU A 36 -14.14 6.81 -29.60
N ALA A 37 -13.61 5.66 -29.15
CA ALA A 37 -12.18 5.34 -29.26
C ALA A 37 -11.70 5.27 -30.72
N ARG A 38 -12.58 4.92 -31.66
CA ARG A 38 -12.24 4.76 -33.10
C ARG A 38 -11.60 5.97 -33.77
N ASN A 39 -11.93 7.16 -33.27
CA ASN A 39 -11.39 8.42 -33.81
C ASN A 39 -10.40 9.08 -32.85
N ALA A 40 -10.12 8.46 -31.71
CA ALA A 40 -9.25 8.99 -30.68
C ALA A 40 -7.78 8.64 -30.98
N THR A 41 -6.87 9.47 -30.49
CA THR A 41 -5.47 9.10 -30.36
C THR A 41 -5.21 8.58 -28.95
N TYR A 42 -4.26 7.68 -28.78
CA TYR A 42 -3.86 7.24 -27.45
C TYR A 42 -2.35 7.12 -27.27
N SER A 43 -1.93 7.08 -26.01
CA SER A 43 -0.54 6.92 -25.61
C SER A 43 -0.40 5.91 -24.48
N TRP A 44 0.70 5.17 -24.48
CA TRP A 44 1.09 4.26 -23.43
C TRP A 44 1.98 4.95 -22.38
N SER A 45 1.82 4.60 -21.10
CA SER A 45 2.80 4.93 -20.06
C SER A 45 4.15 4.25 -20.28
N GLU A 46 4.13 3.07 -20.90
CA GLU A 46 5.31 2.34 -21.31
C GLU A 46 5.06 1.60 -22.63
N ALA A 47 6.00 1.69 -23.58
CA ALA A 47 5.87 1.04 -24.87
C ALA A 47 5.69 -0.50 -24.73
N PRO A 48 4.87 -1.12 -25.58
CA PRO A 48 4.75 -2.57 -25.63
C PRO A 48 6.03 -3.23 -26.14
N GLU A 49 6.14 -4.53 -25.88
CA GLU A 49 7.30 -5.32 -26.27
C GLU A 49 7.38 -5.48 -27.79
N ALA A 50 8.59 -5.44 -28.34
CA ALA A 50 8.81 -5.46 -29.78
C ALA A 50 8.25 -6.72 -30.49
N ASN A 51 8.09 -7.83 -29.75
CA ASN A 51 7.53 -9.08 -30.27
C ASN A 51 6.00 -9.03 -30.43
N TYR A 52 5.32 -8.16 -29.67
CA TYR A 52 3.87 -7.95 -29.71
C TYR A 52 3.58 -6.44 -29.72
N PRO A 53 4.03 -5.73 -30.77
CA PRO A 53 4.08 -4.28 -30.76
C PRO A 53 2.71 -3.66 -31.02
N ASP A 54 2.59 -2.38 -30.68
CA ASP A 54 1.48 -1.53 -31.08
C ASP A 54 2.00 -0.38 -31.97
N PRO A 55 1.61 -0.32 -33.25
CA PRO A 55 1.91 0.80 -34.14
C PRO A 55 1.10 2.08 -33.83
N GLY A 56 0.28 2.08 -32.78
CA GLY A 56 -0.49 3.24 -32.31
C GLY A 56 -1.95 3.27 -32.76
N HIS A 57 -2.51 2.12 -33.15
CA HIS A 57 -3.91 2.00 -33.54
C HIS A 57 -4.56 0.65 -33.22
N LYS A 58 -3.81 -0.34 -32.71
CA LYS A 58 -4.39 -1.68 -32.47
C LYS A 58 -5.49 -1.66 -31.42
N LEU A 59 -5.36 -0.81 -30.41
CA LEU A 59 -6.33 -0.75 -29.32
C LEU A 59 -7.67 -0.10 -29.69
N ASN A 60 -7.81 0.44 -30.90
CA ASN A 60 -9.03 1.09 -31.35
C ASN A 60 -9.32 0.90 -32.86
N ASP A 61 -8.76 -0.14 -33.47
CA ASP A 61 -9.00 -0.48 -34.88
C ASP A 61 -10.22 -1.38 -35.07
N GLY A 62 -10.78 -1.92 -33.98
CA GLY A 62 -11.96 -2.77 -34.00
C GLY A 62 -11.71 -4.23 -34.23
N ILE A 63 -10.47 -4.66 -34.23
CA ILE A 63 -10.08 -6.03 -34.49
C ILE A 63 -9.92 -6.71 -33.13
N HIS A 64 -10.82 -7.63 -32.83
CA HIS A 64 -10.69 -8.51 -31.67
C HIS A 64 -9.78 -9.69 -32.02
N GLY A 65 -8.73 -9.89 -31.23
CA GLY A 65 -7.82 -11.00 -31.37
C GLY A 65 -8.52 -12.34 -31.14
N THR A 66 -8.17 -13.34 -31.94
CA THR A 66 -8.59 -14.72 -31.68
C THR A 66 -7.88 -15.28 -30.44
N ARG A 67 -8.36 -16.42 -29.92
CA ARG A 67 -7.69 -17.18 -28.84
C ARG A 67 -6.40 -17.90 -29.31
N ASN A 68 -5.67 -17.25 -30.20
CA ASN A 68 -4.35 -17.64 -30.66
C ASN A 68 -3.38 -16.55 -30.22
N VAL A 69 -2.40 -16.92 -29.39
CA VAL A 69 -1.38 -15.99 -28.88
C VAL A 69 -0.56 -15.34 -29.98
N LEU A 70 -0.50 -15.93 -31.17
CA LEU A 70 0.20 -15.41 -32.34
C LEU A 70 -0.67 -14.49 -33.22
N ASP A 71 -1.92 -14.25 -32.84
CA ASP A 71 -2.79 -13.32 -33.55
C ASP A 71 -2.19 -11.91 -33.47
N PRO A 72 -1.91 -11.25 -34.61
CA PRO A 72 -1.27 -9.94 -34.61
C PRO A 72 -2.13 -8.84 -33.99
N ALA A 73 -3.42 -9.06 -33.70
CA ALA A 73 -4.25 -8.10 -32.96
C ALA A 73 -3.75 -7.89 -31.52
N TRP A 74 -3.13 -8.90 -30.90
CA TRP A 74 -2.64 -8.77 -29.52
C TRP A 74 -1.43 -7.83 -29.41
N VAL A 75 -1.48 -6.97 -28.41
CA VAL A 75 -0.39 -6.14 -27.91
C VAL A 75 0.09 -6.73 -26.59
N GLY A 76 1.41 -6.87 -26.43
CA GLY A 76 1.99 -7.59 -25.30
C GLY A 76 2.91 -6.73 -24.43
N HIS A 77 2.72 -6.84 -23.12
CA HIS A 77 3.62 -6.27 -22.11
C HIS A 77 4.14 -7.37 -21.18
N ILE A 78 5.30 -7.14 -20.57
CA ILE A 78 5.88 -8.03 -19.57
C ILE A 78 6.60 -7.23 -18.48
N ARG A 79 6.49 -7.70 -17.23
CA ARG A 79 7.23 -7.18 -16.05
C ARG A 79 7.02 -5.69 -15.78
N LYS A 80 7.88 -5.12 -14.92
CA LYS A 80 7.96 -3.71 -14.55
C LYS A 80 6.68 -3.28 -13.82
N LYS A 81 6.21 -2.07 -14.09
CA LYS A 81 5.18 -1.39 -13.29
C LYS A 81 3.78 -1.59 -13.87
N THR A 82 2.76 -1.07 -13.21
CA THR A 82 1.42 -0.89 -13.76
C THR A 82 1.46 -0.25 -15.15
N ARG A 83 0.64 -0.74 -16.08
CA ARG A 83 0.49 -0.14 -17.43
C ARG A 83 -0.70 0.80 -17.44
N GLU A 84 -0.58 1.87 -18.22
CA GLU A 84 -1.66 2.81 -18.47
C GLU A 84 -1.72 3.13 -19.96
N VAL A 85 -2.94 3.21 -20.48
CA VAL A 85 -3.21 3.76 -21.80
C VAL A 85 -4.22 4.88 -21.67
N VAL A 86 -3.88 6.04 -22.24
CA VAL A 86 -4.70 7.25 -22.20
C VAL A 86 -5.18 7.57 -23.60
N PHE A 87 -6.49 7.64 -23.77
CA PHE A 87 -7.18 8.12 -24.97
C PHE A 87 -7.50 9.61 -24.84
N ASP A 88 -7.15 10.39 -25.86
CA ASP A 88 -7.62 11.76 -26.07
C ASP A 88 -8.75 11.73 -27.09
N LEU A 89 -9.99 12.02 -26.63
CA LEU A 89 -11.18 12.04 -27.50
C LEU A 89 -11.25 13.31 -28.38
N GLY A 90 -10.26 14.21 -28.28
CA GLY A 90 -10.15 15.47 -29.01
C GLY A 90 -10.92 16.64 -28.37
N GLU A 91 -12.05 16.35 -27.75
CA GLU A 91 -12.90 17.27 -27.00
C GLU A 91 -13.65 16.52 -25.90
N ALA A 92 -14.32 17.24 -24.99
CA ALA A 92 -15.14 16.60 -23.96
C ALA A 92 -16.40 15.96 -24.56
N LYS A 93 -16.63 14.68 -24.24
CA LYS A 93 -17.72 13.83 -24.75
C LYS A 93 -18.43 13.12 -23.59
N SER A 94 -19.62 12.60 -23.87
CA SER A 94 -20.42 11.87 -22.87
C SER A 94 -20.17 10.37 -23.01
N ILE A 95 -19.58 9.77 -21.98
CA ILE A 95 -19.09 8.38 -21.98
C ILE A 95 -20.05 7.53 -21.13
N SER A 96 -20.58 6.46 -21.71
CA SER A 96 -21.52 5.53 -21.07
C SER A 96 -20.92 4.16 -20.79
N GLY A 97 -19.79 3.81 -21.39
CA GLY A 97 -19.13 2.54 -21.09
C GLY A 97 -17.69 2.45 -21.59
N ILE A 98 -16.90 1.57 -20.98
CA ILE A 98 -15.52 1.29 -21.36
C ILE A 98 -15.31 -0.23 -21.30
N ASN A 99 -14.81 -0.85 -22.37
CA ASN A 99 -14.45 -2.26 -22.43
C ASN A 99 -12.96 -2.39 -22.70
N ALA A 100 -12.26 -3.24 -21.95
CA ALA A 100 -10.87 -3.60 -22.20
C ALA A 100 -10.72 -5.12 -22.17
N ARG A 101 -10.23 -5.70 -23.27
CA ARG A 101 -10.19 -7.15 -23.46
C ARG A 101 -8.77 -7.70 -23.38
N PHE A 102 -8.63 -8.77 -22.59
CA PHE A 102 -7.34 -9.39 -22.30
C PHE A 102 -7.35 -10.88 -22.67
N LEU A 103 -6.16 -11.43 -22.92
CA LEU A 103 -5.94 -12.85 -23.15
C LEU A 103 -5.20 -13.48 -21.96
N GLN A 104 -5.52 -14.73 -21.66
CA GLN A 104 -4.74 -15.62 -20.81
C GLN A 104 -4.42 -16.89 -21.59
N ASP A 105 -3.19 -17.37 -21.43
CA ASP A 105 -2.73 -18.69 -21.89
C ASP A 105 -1.71 -19.22 -20.89
N TRP A 106 -2.20 -20.06 -19.97
CA TRP A 106 -1.43 -20.61 -18.86
C TRP A 106 -1.68 -22.11 -18.71
N PRO A 107 -0.61 -22.93 -18.54
CA PRO A 107 0.81 -22.56 -18.49
C PRO A 107 1.48 -22.42 -19.88
N GLY A 108 0.72 -22.43 -20.99
CA GLY A 108 1.24 -22.53 -22.35
C GLY A 108 2.23 -21.43 -22.75
N SER A 109 1.76 -20.18 -22.80
CA SER A 109 2.57 -19.03 -23.22
C SER A 109 2.94 -18.08 -22.07
N ALA A 110 2.63 -18.47 -20.84
CA ALA A 110 2.84 -17.67 -19.63
C ALA A 110 2.21 -16.27 -19.73
N ILE A 111 0.97 -16.20 -20.23
CA ILE A 111 0.16 -14.96 -20.33
C ILE A 111 -0.93 -15.05 -19.27
N LEU A 112 -1.06 -14.03 -18.43
CA LEU A 112 -2.05 -13.98 -17.34
C LEU A 112 -2.88 -12.71 -17.43
N PHE A 113 -4.15 -12.82 -17.03
CA PHE A 113 -4.99 -11.65 -16.84
C PHE A 113 -4.41 -10.71 -15.77
N PRO A 114 -4.57 -9.38 -15.94
CA PRO A 114 -4.29 -8.46 -14.87
C PRO A 114 -5.24 -8.75 -13.69
N LEU A 115 -4.73 -8.68 -12.46
CA LEU A 115 -5.59 -8.88 -11.28
C LEU A 115 -6.54 -7.71 -11.05
N THR A 116 -6.19 -6.53 -11.56
CA THR A 116 -7.02 -5.33 -11.46
C THR A 116 -6.89 -4.50 -12.71
N VAL A 117 -8.03 -4.09 -13.26
CA VAL A 117 -8.16 -3.08 -14.30
C VAL A 117 -9.00 -1.94 -13.73
N SER A 118 -8.48 -0.71 -13.75
CA SER A 118 -9.23 0.48 -13.38
C SER A 118 -9.39 1.42 -14.56
N MET A 119 -10.51 2.13 -14.55
CA MET A 119 -10.89 3.04 -15.61
C MET A 119 -11.11 4.43 -15.02
N TYR A 120 -10.57 5.44 -15.67
CA TYR A 120 -10.63 6.83 -15.25
C TYR A 120 -11.03 7.76 -16.37
N VAL A 121 -11.53 8.93 -16.00
CA VAL A 121 -11.76 10.06 -16.90
C VAL A 121 -11.06 11.31 -16.40
N SER A 122 -10.74 12.22 -17.31
CA SER A 122 -10.10 13.51 -16.99
C SER A 122 -10.45 14.57 -18.04
N ASP A 123 -10.44 15.83 -17.63
CA ASP A 123 -10.58 16.97 -18.55
C ASP A 123 -9.23 17.53 -19.04
N ASP A 124 -8.14 17.24 -18.31
CA ASP A 124 -6.84 17.90 -18.51
C ASP A 124 -5.65 16.94 -18.63
N ASN A 125 -5.88 15.62 -18.57
CA ASN A 125 -4.85 14.58 -18.64
C ASN A 125 -3.84 14.62 -17.48
N VAL A 126 -4.20 15.28 -16.37
CA VAL A 126 -3.36 15.41 -15.17
C VAL A 126 -4.13 14.94 -13.94
N HIS A 127 -5.36 15.42 -13.78
CA HIS A 127 -6.22 15.09 -12.65
C HIS A 127 -7.30 14.10 -13.09
N TRP A 128 -7.38 12.96 -12.40
CA TRP A 128 -8.18 11.81 -12.83
C TRP A 128 -9.32 11.52 -11.84
N ALA A 129 -10.52 11.30 -12.36
CA ALA A 129 -11.65 10.77 -11.61
C ALA A 129 -11.78 9.26 -11.89
N ASN A 130 -11.93 8.43 -10.85
CA ASN A 130 -12.15 7.00 -11.00
C ASN A 130 -13.59 6.71 -11.41
N LEU A 131 -13.77 5.87 -12.43
CA LEU A 131 -15.07 5.31 -12.79
C LEU A 131 -15.29 3.96 -12.14
N THR A 132 -14.27 3.09 -12.20
CA THR A 132 -14.36 1.76 -11.60
C THR A 132 -12.98 1.14 -11.38
N ASN A 133 -12.96 0.12 -10.52
CA ASN A 133 -11.89 -0.86 -10.37
C ASN A 133 -12.53 -2.24 -10.51
N LYS A 134 -12.00 -3.07 -11.42
CA LYS A 134 -12.52 -4.41 -11.70
C LYS A 134 -11.41 -5.43 -11.48
N ALA A 135 -11.72 -6.48 -10.73
CA ALA A 135 -10.86 -7.65 -10.59
C ALA A 135 -11.15 -8.67 -11.70
N THR A 136 -10.20 -9.56 -11.98
CA THR A 136 -10.45 -10.73 -12.84
C THR A 136 -11.60 -11.56 -12.29
N GLN A 137 -12.47 -12.04 -13.18
CA GLN A 137 -13.67 -12.81 -12.85
C GLN A 137 -13.38 -14.27 -12.53
N THR A 138 -12.36 -14.85 -13.16
CA THR A 138 -12.07 -16.29 -13.07
C THR A 138 -10.74 -16.61 -12.40
N LEU A 139 -9.96 -15.57 -12.03
CA LEU A 139 -8.55 -15.73 -11.67
C LEU A 139 -7.73 -16.43 -12.78
N TRP A 140 -6.49 -16.74 -12.45
CA TRP A 140 -5.62 -17.53 -13.31
C TRP A 140 -6.07 -19.00 -13.29
N VAL A 141 -6.30 -19.55 -14.48
CA VAL A 141 -6.77 -20.91 -14.68
C VAL A 141 -5.81 -21.64 -15.61
N ASP A 142 -5.51 -22.90 -15.27
CA ASP A 142 -4.80 -23.81 -16.16
C ASP A 142 -5.75 -24.24 -17.30
N GLY A 143 -5.28 -24.15 -18.55
CA GLY A 143 -6.10 -24.61 -19.66
C GLY A 143 -5.72 -24.03 -21.03
N PRO A 144 -6.57 -24.27 -22.05
CA PRO A 144 -6.41 -23.61 -23.34
C PRO A 144 -6.58 -22.10 -23.20
N PRO A 145 -6.11 -21.30 -24.20
CA PRO A 145 -6.25 -19.85 -24.14
C PRO A 145 -7.70 -19.42 -23.97
N VAL A 146 -7.91 -18.47 -23.06
CA VAL A 146 -9.21 -17.84 -22.76
C VAL A 146 -9.05 -16.32 -22.77
N ASP A 147 -10.14 -15.61 -23.04
CA ASP A 147 -10.18 -14.16 -23.02
C ASP A 147 -11.22 -13.65 -22.02
N GLU A 148 -10.97 -12.47 -21.47
CA GLU A 148 -11.84 -11.79 -20.51
C GLU A 148 -11.96 -10.31 -20.87
N THR A 149 -13.17 -9.77 -20.76
CA THR A 149 -13.44 -8.33 -20.91
C THR A 149 -13.74 -7.72 -19.56
N TYR A 150 -12.97 -6.68 -19.21
CA TYR A 150 -13.24 -5.81 -18.08
C TYR A 150 -14.08 -4.66 -18.60
N ALA A 151 -15.27 -4.47 -18.04
CA ALA A 151 -16.24 -3.50 -18.51
C ALA A 151 -16.67 -2.56 -17.39
N TRP A 152 -16.78 -1.27 -17.69
CA TRP A 152 -17.61 -0.33 -16.96
C TRP A 152 -18.81 0.03 -17.83
N ASP A 153 -20.01 -0.02 -17.26
CA ASP A 153 -21.24 0.43 -17.92
C ASP A 153 -22.04 1.31 -16.96
N SER A 154 -22.27 2.56 -17.36
CA SER A 154 -22.99 3.56 -16.56
C SER A 154 -24.41 3.15 -16.15
N GLN A 155 -25.10 2.28 -16.89
CA GLN A 155 -26.43 1.82 -16.55
C GLN A 155 -26.41 0.73 -15.48
N THR A 156 -25.40 -0.15 -15.50
CA THR A 156 -25.30 -1.25 -14.54
C THR A 156 -24.46 -0.92 -13.31
N ASP A 157 -23.36 -0.19 -13.50
CA ASP A 157 -22.41 0.19 -12.45
C ASP A 157 -22.71 1.59 -11.88
N GLY A 158 -23.45 2.43 -12.60
CA GLY A 158 -23.66 3.83 -12.25
C GLY A 158 -22.46 4.72 -12.57
N VAL A 159 -22.66 6.03 -12.42
CA VAL A 159 -21.57 7.02 -12.42
C VAL A 159 -21.20 7.35 -10.96
N PRO A 160 -19.95 7.09 -10.50
CA PRO A 160 -19.59 7.25 -9.09
C PRO A 160 -19.93 8.63 -8.51
N GLY A 161 -20.70 8.64 -7.41
CA GLY A 161 -21.15 9.85 -6.73
C GLY A 161 -22.38 10.54 -7.34
N PHE A 162 -23.00 9.97 -8.38
CA PHE A 162 -24.16 10.53 -9.06
C PHE A 162 -25.24 9.47 -9.31
N GLU A 163 -26.27 9.43 -8.44
CA GLU A 163 -27.36 8.43 -8.49
C GLU A 163 -28.12 8.42 -9.83
N ASP A 164 -28.35 9.59 -10.42
CA ASP A 164 -29.06 9.75 -11.70
C ASP A 164 -28.10 10.03 -12.89
N GLY A 165 -26.79 9.79 -12.72
CA GLY A 165 -25.81 10.02 -13.77
C GLY A 165 -25.91 8.97 -14.87
N GLU A 166 -26.19 9.38 -16.10
CA GLU A 166 -26.27 8.48 -17.26
C GLU A 166 -24.96 8.43 -18.05
N PHE A 167 -24.12 9.47 -17.96
CA PHE A 167 -22.84 9.53 -18.66
C PHE A 167 -21.78 10.23 -17.82
N ALA A 168 -20.53 9.78 -17.91
CA ALA A 168 -19.37 10.56 -17.49
C ALA A 168 -19.00 11.55 -18.59
N TYR A 169 -18.91 12.85 -18.28
CA TYR A 169 -18.56 13.89 -19.23
C TYR A 169 -17.09 14.30 -19.07
N ALA A 170 -16.25 13.97 -20.05
CA ALA A 170 -14.80 14.21 -20.01
C ALA A 170 -14.15 14.14 -21.39
N ARG A 171 -12.91 14.63 -21.51
CA ARG A 171 -12.11 14.55 -22.75
C ARG A 171 -11.19 13.34 -22.81
N TYR A 172 -10.57 12.98 -21.69
CA TYR A 172 -9.57 11.93 -21.62
C TYR A 172 -10.15 10.71 -20.91
N VAL A 173 -9.78 9.52 -21.41
CA VAL A 173 -10.12 8.23 -20.78
C VAL A 173 -8.85 7.46 -20.55
N LYS A 174 -8.65 6.93 -19.34
CA LYS A 174 -7.49 6.09 -19.01
C LYS A 174 -7.93 4.71 -18.58
N VAL A 175 -7.36 3.69 -19.21
CA VAL A 175 -7.42 2.30 -18.73
C VAL A 175 -6.06 1.96 -18.16
N SER A 176 -6.05 1.47 -16.92
CA SER A 176 -4.82 1.08 -16.24
C SER A 176 -4.97 -0.30 -15.63
N PHE A 177 -3.94 -1.14 -15.78
CA PHE A 177 -3.98 -2.53 -15.36
C PHE A 177 -2.67 -2.99 -14.73
N THR A 178 -2.80 -3.86 -13.72
CA THR A 178 -1.67 -4.40 -12.98
C THR A 178 -0.87 -5.40 -13.81
N MET A 179 0.44 -5.41 -13.63
CA MET A 179 1.34 -6.35 -14.31
C MET A 179 1.70 -7.50 -13.39
N HIS A 180 1.67 -8.72 -13.91
CA HIS A 180 2.22 -9.87 -13.19
C HIS A 180 3.75 -9.79 -13.13
N THR A 181 4.35 -10.30 -12.06
CA THR A 181 5.80 -10.17 -11.81
C THR A 181 6.64 -11.03 -12.75
N ARG A 182 6.06 -12.10 -13.30
CA ARG A 182 6.76 -13.13 -14.10
C ARG A 182 6.07 -13.51 -15.41
N ALA A 183 4.87 -13.00 -15.67
CA ALA A 183 4.06 -13.40 -16.82
C ALA A 183 3.83 -12.20 -17.76
N TRP A 184 3.45 -12.51 -18.99
CA TRP A 184 2.96 -11.54 -19.96
C TRP A 184 1.55 -11.09 -19.62
N THR A 185 1.19 -9.90 -20.08
CA THR A 185 -0.19 -9.39 -20.12
C THR A 185 -0.49 -8.93 -21.53
N PHE A 186 -1.55 -9.49 -22.13
CA PHE A 186 -1.94 -9.26 -23.52
C PHE A 186 -3.29 -8.55 -23.58
N ILE A 187 -3.39 -7.54 -24.44
CA ILE A 187 -4.56 -6.71 -24.68
C ILE A 187 -4.71 -6.46 -26.18
N ASP A 188 -5.93 -6.45 -26.72
CA ASP A 188 -6.19 -6.23 -28.15
C ASP A 188 -6.96 -4.93 -28.41
N GLU A 189 -8.15 -4.75 -27.83
CA GLU A 189 -9.05 -3.62 -28.11
C GLU A 189 -9.56 -2.97 -26.81
N ILE A 190 -9.63 -1.64 -26.83
CA ILE A 190 -10.33 -0.82 -25.85
C ILE A 190 -11.44 -0.05 -26.54
N GLU A 191 -12.68 -0.30 -26.13
CA GLU A 191 -13.86 0.38 -26.66
C GLU A 191 -14.34 1.42 -25.64
N ILE A 192 -14.60 2.64 -26.10
CA ILE A 192 -15.14 3.72 -25.26
C ILE A 192 -16.50 4.09 -25.84
N MET A 193 -17.58 3.61 -25.22
CA MET A 193 -18.94 3.83 -25.66
C MET A 193 -19.45 5.17 -25.16
N GLY A 194 -20.08 5.94 -26.03
CA GLY A 194 -20.62 7.24 -25.67
C GLY A 194 -21.11 8.04 -26.87
N THR A 195 -21.30 9.33 -26.67
CA THR A 195 -21.81 10.25 -27.67
C THR A 195 -21.02 11.56 -27.70
N ASP A 196 -20.99 12.22 -28.86
CA ASP A 196 -20.32 13.50 -29.03
C ASP A 196 -21.04 14.60 -28.25
N GLY A 197 -20.28 15.58 -27.76
CA GLY A 197 -20.84 16.67 -26.95
C GLY A 197 -21.38 16.22 -25.60
N LYS A 198 -22.14 17.11 -24.95
CA LYS A 198 -22.72 16.88 -23.62
C LYS A 198 -24.17 16.40 -23.75
N ALA A 199 -24.42 15.13 -23.49
CA ALA A 199 -25.75 14.53 -23.49
C ALA A 199 -26.58 14.96 -22.27
N ALA A 200 -27.89 14.78 -22.35
CA ALA A 200 -28.74 14.78 -21.16
C ALA A 200 -28.26 13.70 -20.18
N GLY A 201 -28.26 14.00 -18.87
CA GLY A 201 -27.76 13.08 -17.84
C GLY A 201 -26.23 12.98 -17.74
N ALA A 202 -25.47 13.72 -18.57
CA ALA A 202 -24.01 13.71 -18.50
C ALA A 202 -23.46 14.56 -17.35
N VAL A 203 -22.65 13.94 -16.49
CA VAL A 203 -22.07 14.53 -15.28
C VAL A 203 -20.54 14.56 -15.36
N GLN A 204 -19.94 15.64 -14.86
CA GLN A 204 -18.49 15.77 -14.79
C GLN A 204 -18.05 15.33 -13.39
N LEU A 205 -17.22 14.28 -13.31
CA LEU A 205 -16.76 13.76 -12.03
C LEU A 205 -15.63 14.64 -11.48
N PRO A 206 -15.64 14.94 -10.17
CA PRO A 206 -14.50 15.62 -9.56
C PRO A 206 -13.27 14.70 -9.60
N PRO A 207 -12.07 15.22 -9.90
CA PRO A 207 -10.87 14.42 -9.85
C PRO A 207 -10.57 13.97 -8.42
N GLN A 208 -9.98 12.78 -8.30
CA GLN A 208 -9.51 12.23 -7.03
C GLN A 208 -8.02 12.57 -6.83
N GLU A 209 -7.68 12.96 -5.62
CA GLU A 209 -6.28 13.09 -5.21
C GLU A 209 -5.72 11.73 -4.81
N PHE A 210 -4.64 11.30 -5.44
CA PHE A 210 -3.91 10.08 -5.06
C PHE A 210 -2.94 10.41 -3.94
N LYS A 211 -3.22 9.88 -2.75
CA LYS A 211 -2.45 10.12 -1.53
C LYS A 211 -2.31 8.84 -0.73
N TYR A 212 -1.26 8.76 0.07
CA TYR A 212 -1.12 7.65 1.02
C TYR A 212 -2.15 7.76 2.14
N LEU A 213 -2.43 6.63 2.79
CA LEU A 213 -3.08 6.63 4.09
C LEU A 213 -2.20 7.39 5.09
N GLN A 214 -2.71 8.48 5.63
CA GLN A 214 -2.00 9.24 6.65
C GLN A 214 -2.33 8.69 8.04
N PRO A 215 -1.38 8.75 8.99
CA PRO A 215 -1.65 8.47 10.39
C PRO A 215 -2.77 9.39 10.92
N GLY A 216 -3.72 8.82 11.66
CA GLY A 216 -4.90 9.57 12.12
C GLY A 216 -5.95 8.66 12.74
N GLU A 217 -7.21 9.08 12.73
CA GLU A 217 -8.30 8.31 13.35
C GLU A 217 -8.40 6.88 12.80
N ALA A 218 -8.26 6.70 11.48
CA ALA A 218 -8.32 5.39 10.83
C ALA A 218 -7.22 4.42 11.32
N THR A 219 -6.04 4.94 11.68
CA THR A 219 -4.92 4.14 12.18
C THR A 219 -4.84 4.10 13.71
N ALA A 220 -5.86 4.60 14.42
CA ALA A 220 -5.80 4.90 15.86
C ALA A 220 -4.60 5.79 16.24
N GLY A 221 -4.15 6.64 15.30
CA GLY A 221 -3.00 7.52 15.41
C GLY A 221 -1.65 6.81 15.38
N ILE A 222 -1.59 5.54 14.96
CA ILE A 222 -0.33 4.83 14.70
C ILE A 222 0.29 5.38 13.42
N HIS A 223 1.58 5.70 13.47
CA HIS A 223 2.39 6.08 12.31
C HIS A 223 3.17 4.88 11.77
N ASP A 224 3.74 4.09 12.67
CA ASP A 224 4.72 3.06 12.37
C ASP A 224 4.39 1.78 13.17
N LEU A 225 3.65 0.86 12.52
CA LEU A 225 3.19 -0.40 13.09
C LEU A 225 4.28 -1.48 12.97
N SER A 226 4.80 -1.91 14.10
CA SER A 226 5.79 -2.99 14.18
C SER A 226 5.11 -4.36 14.20
N LEU A 227 5.33 -5.19 13.18
CA LEU A 227 4.88 -6.59 13.20
C LEU A 227 5.79 -7.42 14.11
N LEU A 228 5.18 -8.10 15.07
CA LEU A 228 5.83 -8.97 16.06
C LEU A 228 5.28 -10.39 15.88
N TYR A 229 6.00 -11.21 15.11
CA TYR A 229 5.56 -12.57 14.80
C TYR A 229 5.78 -13.49 16.02
N ASN A 230 4.70 -13.97 16.66
CA ASN A 230 4.72 -14.88 17.81
C ASN A 230 4.09 -16.25 17.47
N GLY A 231 4.21 -16.71 16.22
CA GLY A 231 3.89 -18.09 15.84
C GLY A 231 4.89 -19.11 16.40
N HIS A 232 4.68 -20.39 16.10
CA HIS A 232 5.62 -21.44 16.44
C HIS A 232 6.78 -21.50 15.42
N TYR A 233 8.01 -21.40 15.93
CA TYR A 233 9.23 -21.58 15.14
C TYR A 233 10.18 -22.52 15.87
N ALA A 234 10.80 -23.47 15.14
CA ALA A 234 11.64 -24.50 15.73
C ALA A 234 12.90 -23.97 16.46
N ASN A 235 13.32 -22.75 16.12
CA ASN A 235 14.46 -22.06 16.73
C ASN A 235 14.08 -21.12 17.89
N GLY A 236 12.79 -20.98 18.21
CA GLY A 236 12.30 -20.10 19.28
C GLY A 236 12.12 -18.63 18.87
N ASP A 237 12.27 -18.27 17.60
CA ASP A 237 12.20 -16.87 17.15
C ASP A 237 10.87 -16.15 17.51
N GLY A 238 9.77 -16.90 17.68
CA GLY A 238 8.47 -16.36 18.09
C GLY A 238 8.21 -16.31 19.60
N ASP A 239 9.20 -16.66 20.43
CA ASP A 239 9.11 -16.58 21.90
C ASP A 239 9.77 -15.27 22.36
N TRP A 240 8.99 -14.20 22.45
CA TRP A 240 9.53 -12.85 22.68
C TRP A 240 9.77 -12.55 24.15
N SER A 241 11.01 -12.24 24.51
CA SER A 241 11.32 -11.63 25.81
C SER A 241 11.19 -10.11 25.80
N LYS A 242 11.02 -9.52 26.99
CA LYS A 242 11.07 -8.07 27.20
C LYS A 242 12.33 -7.44 26.57
N GLU A 243 13.50 -8.04 26.76
CA GLU A 243 14.78 -7.54 26.24
C GLU A 243 14.86 -7.56 24.70
N GLU A 244 14.18 -8.50 24.05
CA GLU A 244 14.08 -8.57 22.59
C GLU A 244 13.06 -7.58 22.01
N ILE A 245 12.05 -7.21 22.80
CA ILE A 245 11.02 -6.24 22.43
C ILE A 245 11.52 -4.80 22.57
N ILE A 246 12.35 -4.48 23.56
CA ILE A 246 12.81 -3.10 23.81
C ILE A 246 13.33 -2.40 22.52
N PRO A 247 14.21 -3.01 21.69
CA PRO A 247 14.69 -2.39 20.45
C PRO A 247 13.62 -2.19 19.36
N GLN A 248 12.43 -2.79 19.52
CA GLN A 248 11.28 -2.58 18.65
C GLN A 248 10.53 -1.29 19.05
N ILE A 249 10.25 -1.11 20.34
CA ILE A 249 9.44 0.02 20.83
C ILE A 249 10.29 1.25 21.21
N SER A 250 11.60 1.08 21.36
CA SER A 250 12.53 2.14 21.73
C SER A 250 13.79 2.10 20.88
N TYR A 251 14.31 3.29 20.56
CA TYR A 251 15.65 3.45 20.03
C TYR A 251 16.65 3.33 21.17
N VAL A 252 17.58 2.38 21.05
CA VAL A 252 18.60 2.11 22.07
C VAL A 252 20.01 2.51 21.63
N ASP A 253 20.82 2.94 22.60
CA ASP A 253 22.24 3.20 22.37
C ASP A 253 23.04 1.88 22.20
N GLN A 254 24.37 1.97 22.08
CA GLN A 254 25.24 0.79 21.92
C GLN A 254 25.37 -0.08 23.17
N ASN A 255 24.90 0.39 24.33
CA ASN A 255 24.83 -0.37 25.56
C ASN A 255 23.45 -1.01 25.76
N GLY A 256 22.50 -0.80 24.83
CA GLY A 256 21.13 -1.25 24.94
C GLY A 256 20.25 -0.36 25.81
N GLU A 257 20.69 0.86 26.14
CA GLU A 257 19.89 1.79 26.94
C GLU A 257 18.88 2.56 26.06
N PRO A 258 17.58 2.54 26.40
CA PRO A 258 16.56 3.38 25.78
C PRO A 258 16.91 4.87 25.79
N VAL A 259 16.91 5.50 24.62
CA VAL A 259 17.17 6.94 24.45
C VAL A 259 16.02 7.71 23.78
N ASP A 260 15.12 7.01 23.09
CA ASP A 260 13.88 7.58 22.54
C ASP A 260 12.83 6.50 22.24
N TRP A 261 11.58 6.90 22.01
CA TRP A 261 10.56 6.03 21.42
C TRP A 261 10.87 5.73 19.95
N PHE A 262 10.41 4.57 19.46
CA PHE A 262 10.68 4.13 18.09
C PHE A 262 9.40 3.83 17.31
N PHE A 263 8.91 2.58 17.28
CA PHE A 263 7.60 2.27 16.71
C PHE A 263 6.49 2.62 17.71
N ASP A 264 5.41 3.23 17.23
CA ASP A 264 4.29 3.72 18.06
C ASP A 264 3.06 2.78 18.07
N GLY A 265 3.14 1.66 17.35
CA GLY A 265 2.18 0.55 17.41
C GLY A 265 2.86 -0.81 17.24
N VAL A 266 2.26 -1.86 17.81
CA VAL A 266 2.70 -3.25 17.68
C VAL A 266 1.55 -4.13 17.22
N LEU A 267 1.77 -4.92 16.16
CA LEU A 267 0.87 -5.98 15.72
C LEU A 267 1.44 -7.34 16.16
N THR A 268 0.72 -8.06 17.01
CA THR A 268 1.06 -9.44 17.39
C THR A 268 0.31 -10.44 16.50
N LEU A 269 1.06 -11.29 15.79
CA LEU A 269 0.52 -12.25 14.84
C LEU A 269 1.38 -13.53 14.74
N GLY A 270 0.80 -14.65 14.29
CA GLY A 270 1.52 -15.90 14.06
C GLY A 270 0.98 -16.65 12.85
N LEU A 271 1.88 -17.31 12.10
CA LEU A 271 1.50 -18.05 10.90
C LEU A 271 1.25 -19.54 11.14
N ILE A 272 2.02 -20.16 12.03
CA ILE A 272 2.03 -21.62 12.20
C ILE A 272 1.89 -21.99 13.68
N SER A 273 1.11 -23.03 13.97
CA SER A 273 1.00 -23.66 15.31
C SER A 273 2.06 -24.74 15.54
N PRO A 274 2.26 -25.25 16.78
CA PRO A 274 3.18 -26.36 17.06
C PRO A 274 2.86 -27.64 16.29
N ASP A 275 1.60 -27.83 15.91
CA ASP A 275 1.17 -28.98 15.10
C ASP A 275 1.43 -28.76 13.59
N GLY A 276 2.02 -27.62 13.20
CA GLY A 276 2.35 -27.28 11.83
C GLY A 276 1.15 -26.81 11.00
N ARG A 277 0.02 -26.46 11.64
CA ARG A 277 -1.18 -25.95 10.96
C ARG A 277 -1.09 -24.43 10.79
N ASP A 278 -1.54 -23.97 9.63
CA ASP A 278 -1.43 -22.58 9.17
C ASP A 278 -2.65 -21.75 9.59
N PHE A 279 -2.44 -20.60 10.23
CA PHE A 279 -3.51 -19.70 10.69
C PHE A 279 -4.21 -18.93 9.55
N GLY A 280 -3.70 -19.00 8.32
CA GLY A 280 -4.33 -18.54 7.08
C GLY A 280 -5.34 -19.54 6.50
N GLY A 281 -6.03 -20.31 7.34
CA GLY A 281 -7.18 -21.14 6.94
C GLY A 281 -7.04 -22.66 7.14
N GLY A 282 -5.93 -23.14 7.71
CA GLY A 282 -5.71 -24.56 8.02
C GLY A 282 -5.77 -24.92 9.51
N ALA A 283 -5.69 -23.93 10.40
CA ALA A 283 -5.71 -24.07 11.84
C ALA A 283 -7.12 -24.37 12.38
N ASN A 284 -7.21 -25.23 13.40
CA ASN A 284 -8.45 -25.58 14.06
C ASN A 284 -8.56 -24.91 15.44
N LEU A 285 -9.65 -25.15 16.16
CA LEU A 285 -9.90 -24.54 17.48
C LEU A 285 -8.78 -24.82 18.50
N GLN A 286 -8.11 -25.97 18.44
CA GLN A 286 -6.99 -26.27 19.34
C GLN A 286 -5.79 -25.35 19.07
N ASP A 287 -5.47 -25.08 17.81
CA ASP A 287 -4.40 -24.15 17.45
C ASP A 287 -4.73 -22.72 17.87
N TRP A 288 -6.00 -22.33 17.68
CA TRP A 288 -6.48 -21.00 18.05
C TRP A 288 -6.36 -20.79 19.56
N LYS A 289 -6.76 -21.78 20.35
CA LYS A 289 -6.58 -21.77 21.82
C LYS A 289 -5.11 -21.69 22.20
N TRP A 290 -4.25 -22.49 21.58
CA TRP A 290 -2.81 -22.43 21.83
C TRP A 290 -2.21 -21.05 21.56
N TYR A 291 -2.59 -20.40 20.47
CA TYR A 291 -2.10 -19.05 20.15
C TYR A 291 -2.56 -18.03 21.19
N LEU A 292 -3.84 -18.09 21.58
CA LEU A 292 -4.41 -17.20 22.60
C LEU A 292 -3.72 -17.39 23.96
N ASP A 293 -3.43 -18.64 24.35
CA ASP A 293 -2.69 -18.96 25.58
C ASP A 293 -1.26 -18.40 25.49
N LYS A 294 -0.52 -18.71 24.43
CA LYS A 294 0.84 -18.19 24.20
C LYS A 294 0.91 -16.66 24.27
N THR A 295 -0.08 -15.97 23.69
CA THR A 295 -0.10 -14.50 23.63
C THR A 295 -0.47 -13.86 24.96
N PHE A 296 -1.47 -14.40 25.68
CA PHE A 296 -2.13 -13.72 26.80
C PHE A 296 -1.90 -14.35 28.18
N ASP A 297 -1.23 -15.50 28.28
CA ASP A 297 -0.88 -16.11 29.55
C ASP A 297 0.02 -15.18 30.39
N ALA A 298 0.15 -15.49 31.68
CA ALA A 298 0.81 -14.62 32.66
C ALA A 298 2.28 -14.29 32.32
N ASP A 299 2.95 -15.15 31.56
CA ASP A 299 4.31 -14.96 31.04
C ASP A 299 4.36 -14.84 29.50
N GLY A 300 3.21 -14.79 28.84
CA GLY A 300 3.05 -14.69 27.38
C GLY A 300 3.54 -13.36 26.79
N GLU A 301 3.56 -13.26 25.46
CA GLU A 301 4.23 -12.13 24.79
C GLU A 301 3.59 -10.77 25.09
N MET A 302 2.28 -10.73 25.36
CA MET A 302 1.62 -9.47 25.72
C MET A 302 2.06 -8.97 27.10
N HIS A 303 2.37 -9.87 28.04
CA HIS A 303 2.99 -9.51 29.31
C HIS A 303 4.40 -8.94 29.08
N GLN A 304 5.21 -9.59 28.24
CA GLN A 304 6.57 -9.15 27.92
C GLN A 304 6.58 -7.77 27.27
N LEU A 305 5.64 -7.49 26.35
CA LEU A 305 5.46 -6.19 25.73
C LEU A 305 5.04 -5.10 26.74
N ASN A 306 4.16 -5.44 27.68
CA ASN A 306 3.75 -4.53 28.76
C ASN A 306 4.94 -4.17 29.66
N GLU A 307 5.74 -5.15 30.08
CA GLU A 307 6.93 -4.91 30.91
C GLU A 307 8.03 -4.15 30.15
N ALA A 308 8.18 -4.38 28.84
CA ALA A 308 9.10 -3.61 28.00
C ALA A 308 8.67 -2.14 27.95
N THR A 309 7.38 -1.90 27.72
CA THR A 309 6.83 -0.54 27.64
C THR A 309 6.96 0.19 28.99
N LYS A 310 6.72 -0.51 30.11
CA LYS A 310 6.97 0.03 31.46
C LYS A 310 8.41 0.46 31.67
N GLU A 311 9.36 -0.42 31.32
CA GLU A 311 10.78 -0.14 31.52
C GLU A 311 11.23 1.05 30.69
N VAL A 312 10.87 1.06 29.40
CA VAL A 312 11.18 2.19 28.50
C VAL A 312 10.53 3.47 29.01
N GLY A 313 9.25 3.44 29.37
CA GLY A 313 8.55 4.59 29.94
C GLY A 313 9.23 5.13 31.19
N ALA A 314 9.67 4.28 32.11
CA ALA A 314 10.42 4.70 33.29
C ALA A 314 11.78 5.33 32.93
N LYS A 315 12.55 4.73 32.02
CA LYS A 315 13.87 5.23 31.58
C LYS A 315 13.78 6.56 30.83
N LEU A 316 12.72 6.76 30.04
CA LEU A 316 12.46 7.99 29.29
C LEU A 316 11.69 9.06 30.08
N GLY A 317 11.36 8.80 31.36
CA GLY A 317 10.62 9.74 32.22
C GLY A 317 9.14 9.92 31.83
N GLN A 318 8.56 8.92 31.15
CA GLN A 318 7.17 8.86 30.71
C GLN A 318 6.51 7.55 31.20
N PRO A 319 6.37 7.33 32.52
CA PRO A 319 5.92 6.05 33.09
C PRO A 319 4.48 5.68 32.71
N ASP A 320 3.66 6.66 32.34
CA ASP A 320 2.25 6.47 31.95
C ASP A 320 2.08 6.26 30.43
N HIS A 321 3.18 6.18 29.66
CA HIS A 321 3.11 5.91 28.23
C HIS A 321 2.46 4.54 27.95
N LYS A 322 1.65 4.48 26.90
CA LYS A 322 1.01 3.25 26.42
C LYS A 322 1.37 2.93 24.98
N THR A 323 1.87 1.72 24.76
CA THR A 323 2.05 1.17 23.41
C THR A 323 0.71 0.72 22.87
N LYS A 324 0.37 1.13 21.65
CA LYS A 324 -0.84 0.68 20.97
C LYS A 324 -0.65 -0.72 20.41
N VAL A 325 -1.66 -1.56 20.57
CA VAL A 325 -1.63 -2.97 20.20
C VAL A 325 -2.72 -3.29 19.21
N VAL A 326 -2.33 -4.04 18.18
CA VAL A 326 -3.21 -4.68 17.21
C VAL A 326 -3.00 -6.20 17.32
N VAL A 327 -4.07 -6.98 17.35
CA VAL A 327 -4.00 -8.45 17.47
C VAL A 327 -4.57 -9.10 16.21
N MET A 328 -3.92 -10.16 15.71
CA MET A 328 -4.42 -10.87 14.54
C MET A 328 -5.82 -11.49 14.76
N ILE A 329 -6.53 -11.65 13.66
CA ILE A 329 -7.68 -12.53 13.46
C ILE A 329 -7.23 -13.57 12.43
N PRO A 330 -7.15 -14.87 12.81
CA PRO A 330 -6.84 -15.94 11.87
C PRO A 330 -7.90 -16.05 10.78
N ASP A 331 -7.52 -16.54 9.61
CA ASP A 331 -8.49 -16.93 8.59
C ASP A 331 -9.10 -18.28 8.97
N THR A 332 -10.42 -18.38 8.88
CA THR A 332 -11.14 -19.65 9.07
C THR A 332 -10.91 -20.64 7.93
N GLY A 333 -10.50 -20.15 6.76
CA GLY A 333 -10.54 -20.92 5.52
C GLY A 333 -11.98 -21.23 5.08
N GLU A 334 -12.14 -21.86 3.92
CA GLU A 334 -13.46 -22.16 3.32
C GLU A 334 -13.74 -23.66 3.13
N TYR A 335 -12.76 -24.51 3.42
CA TYR A 335 -12.83 -25.94 3.09
C TYR A 335 -12.69 -26.87 4.30
N GLN A 336 -12.48 -26.30 5.48
CA GLN A 336 -12.35 -27.08 6.71
C GLN A 336 -13.68 -27.73 7.08
N THR A 337 -13.66 -29.03 7.33
CA THR A 337 -14.86 -29.82 7.65
C THR A 337 -15.03 -30.10 9.13
N ASP A 338 -13.99 -29.87 9.93
CA ASP A 338 -13.92 -30.13 11.36
C ASP A 338 -13.01 -29.07 12.01
N PHE A 339 -13.60 -27.93 12.39
CA PHE A 339 -12.87 -26.84 13.05
C PHE A 339 -12.81 -27.03 14.57
N GLY A 340 -13.87 -27.54 15.16
CA GLY A 340 -14.03 -27.75 16.60
C GLY A 340 -15.10 -26.83 17.18
N ASP A 341 -15.88 -27.40 18.11
CA ASP A 341 -17.06 -26.80 18.76
C ASP A 341 -16.73 -25.54 19.57
N VAL A 342 -17.11 -24.36 19.04
CA VAL A 342 -16.84 -23.06 19.69
C VAL A 342 -17.89 -22.61 20.69
N ASP A 343 -19.13 -23.13 20.61
CA ASP A 343 -20.24 -22.72 21.49
C ASP A 343 -20.68 -23.79 22.49
N GLY A 344 -20.07 -24.98 22.45
CA GLY A 344 -20.31 -26.08 23.36
C GLY A 344 -21.59 -26.86 23.07
N ASP A 345 -22.15 -26.76 21.86
CA ASP A 345 -23.37 -27.49 21.47
C ASP A 345 -23.12 -28.98 21.14
N GLY A 346 -21.85 -29.39 21.13
CA GLY A 346 -21.39 -30.74 20.83
C GLY A 346 -21.18 -31.02 19.34
N ILE A 347 -21.31 -30.01 18.46
CA ILE A 347 -21.17 -30.10 17.02
C ILE A 347 -20.00 -29.24 16.57
N SER A 348 -19.03 -29.88 15.92
CA SER A 348 -17.91 -29.16 15.31
C SER A 348 -18.36 -28.34 14.09
N GLU A 349 -17.85 -27.12 14.02
CA GLU A 349 -18.10 -26.16 12.95
C GLU A 349 -17.47 -26.67 11.65
N ASN A 350 -18.30 -26.72 10.61
CA ASN A 350 -17.89 -27.10 9.27
C ASN A 350 -18.04 -25.89 8.36
N PHE A 351 -16.91 -25.43 7.81
CA PHE A 351 -16.82 -24.25 6.95
C PHE A 351 -16.95 -24.60 5.46
N ASN A 352 -17.00 -25.88 5.12
CA ASN A 352 -17.07 -26.33 3.75
C ASN A 352 -18.51 -26.21 3.20
N ALA A 353 -18.74 -25.19 2.37
CA ALA A 353 -20.05 -24.96 1.73
C ALA A 353 -20.54 -26.17 0.90
N GLY A 354 -19.63 -26.95 0.32
CA GLY A 354 -19.99 -28.18 -0.40
C GLY A 354 -20.52 -29.30 0.51
N ALA A 355 -20.23 -29.25 1.80
CA ALA A 355 -20.69 -30.25 2.78
C ALA A 355 -21.96 -29.82 3.53
N VAL A 356 -22.09 -28.53 3.88
CA VAL A 356 -23.17 -28.03 4.76
C VAL A 356 -24.06 -26.94 4.14
N GLY A 357 -23.78 -26.54 2.90
CA GLY A 357 -24.43 -25.42 2.22
C GLY A 357 -23.78 -24.06 2.54
N GLU A 358 -23.91 -23.10 1.62
CA GLU A 358 -23.27 -21.77 1.71
C GLU A 358 -23.68 -21.00 2.96
N GLU A 359 -24.97 -20.98 3.29
CA GLU A 359 -25.51 -20.26 4.45
C GLU A 359 -24.94 -20.82 5.78
N SER A 360 -24.98 -22.15 5.95
CA SER A 360 -24.45 -22.80 7.15
C SER A 360 -22.92 -22.63 7.27
N ALA A 361 -22.20 -22.75 6.16
CA ALA A 361 -20.75 -22.55 6.13
C ALA A 361 -20.38 -21.11 6.53
N MET A 362 -21.06 -20.11 5.98
CA MET A 362 -20.87 -18.70 6.36
C MET A 362 -21.19 -18.50 7.84
N ALA A 363 -22.34 -18.97 8.32
CA ALA A 363 -22.74 -18.83 9.73
C ALA A 363 -21.71 -19.47 10.69
N ASN A 364 -21.19 -20.65 10.35
CA ASN A 364 -20.15 -21.31 11.14
C ASN A 364 -18.84 -20.50 11.18
N ARG A 365 -18.39 -19.95 10.05
CA ARG A 365 -17.20 -19.08 10.00
C ARG A 365 -17.41 -17.81 10.83
N GLN A 366 -18.56 -17.18 10.70
CA GLN A 366 -18.93 -15.99 11.48
C GLN A 366 -18.95 -16.27 12.99
N LYS A 367 -19.42 -17.46 13.39
CA LYS A 367 -19.41 -17.93 14.78
C LYS A 367 -17.98 -18.08 15.31
N ALA A 368 -17.09 -18.72 14.54
CA ALA A 368 -15.68 -18.89 14.93
C ALA A 368 -14.95 -17.54 15.08
N ILE A 369 -15.17 -16.60 14.16
CA ILE A 369 -14.61 -15.24 14.27
C ILE A 369 -15.14 -14.53 15.53
N ARG A 370 -16.45 -14.61 15.81
CA ARG A 370 -16.99 -13.98 17.01
C ARG A 370 -16.37 -14.57 18.27
N TRP A 371 -16.26 -15.90 18.34
CA TRP A 371 -15.59 -16.59 19.44
C TRP A 371 -14.15 -16.10 19.65
N TRP A 372 -13.37 -15.98 18.57
CA TRP A 372 -11.99 -15.46 18.66
C TRP A 372 -11.93 -14.04 19.23
N MET A 373 -12.79 -13.15 18.72
CA MET A 373 -12.83 -11.77 19.19
C MET A 373 -13.22 -11.68 20.67
N ASP A 374 -14.20 -12.48 21.10
CA ASP A 374 -14.63 -12.55 22.50
C ASP A 374 -13.49 -13.01 23.41
N GLU A 375 -12.73 -14.03 23.01
CA GLU A 375 -11.55 -14.50 23.77
C GLU A 375 -10.46 -13.43 23.86
N VAL A 376 -10.14 -12.74 22.77
CA VAL A 376 -9.15 -11.65 22.76
C VAL A 376 -9.58 -10.54 23.74
N LEU A 377 -10.82 -10.08 23.67
CA LEU A 377 -11.33 -9.01 24.53
C LEU A 377 -11.40 -9.43 26.00
N GLN A 378 -11.86 -10.65 26.28
CA GLN A 378 -11.93 -11.18 27.64
C GLN A 378 -10.55 -11.31 28.27
N ARG A 379 -9.59 -11.88 27.55
CA ARG A 379 -8.22 -12.07 28.02
C ARG A 379 -7.50 -10.73 28.19
N TRP A 380 -7.74 -9.78 27.29
CA TRP A 380 -7.23 -8.42 27.41
C TRP A 380 -7.69 -7.75 28.70
N GLU A 381 -9.00 -7.75 28.96
CA GLU A 381 -9.58 -7.12 30.15
C GLU A 381 -9.08 -7.80 31.44
N ALA A 382 -9.00 -9.14 31.45
CA ALA A 382 -8.56 -9.91 32.63
C ALA A 382 -7.10 -9.66 33.02
N ASN A 383 -6.24 -9.32 32.06
CA ASN A 383 -4.81 -9.11 32.31
C ASN A 383 -4.46 -7.71 32.84
N HIS A 384 -5.34 -6.73 32.67
CA HIS A 384 -5.16 -5.35 33.17
C HIS A 384 -3.79 -4.73 32.82
N TYR A 385 -3.36 -4.83 31.54
CA TYR A 385 -2.10 -4.24 31.09
C TYR A 385 -2.05 -2.73 31.35
N SER A 386 -1.09 -2.28 32.17
CA SER A 386 -1.02 -0.88 32.59
C SER A 386 -0.44 0.06 31.55
N ASN A 387 0.40 -0.47 30.64
CA ASN A 387 1.17 0.30 29.67
C ASN A 387 0.87 -0.11 28.23
N LEU A 388 -0.26 -0.77 28.00
CA LEU A 388 -0.74 -1.11 26.66
C LEU A 388 -2.15 -0.57 26.43
N GLU A 389 -2.51 -0.40 25.18
CA GLU A 389 -3.84 -0.01 24.71
C GLU A 389 -4.21 -0.85 23.48
N LEU A 390 -5.26 -1.67 23.58
CA LEU A 390 -5.79 -2.41 22.44
C LEU A 390 -6.58 -1.44 21.57
N VAL A 391 -6.11 -1.23 20.34
CA VAL A 391 -6.71 -0.26 19.41
C VAL A 391 -7.30 -0.90 18.16
N GLY A 392 -6.96 -2.15 17.86
CA GLY A 392 -7.40 -2.77 16.63
C GLY A 392 -7.19 -4.26 16.55
N LEU A 393 -7.75 -4.81 15.48
CA LEU A 393 -7.57 -6.20 15.07
C LEU A 393 -7.13 -6.26 13.61
N TYR A 394 -6.32 -7.26 13.28
CA TYR A 394 -5.70 -7.41 11.96
C TYR A 394 -6.20 -8.68 11.27
N TRP A 395 -6.77 -8.57 10.07
CA TRP A 395 -7.18 -9.76 9.31
C TRP A 395 -5.96 -10.44 8.65
N LEU A 396 -5.71 -11.70 9.00
CA LEU A 396 -4.47 -12.39 8.62
C LEU A 396 -4.36 -12.72 7.12
N SER A 397 -5.49 -13.03 6.45
CA SER A 397 -5.45 -13.37 5.02
C SER A 397 -5.12 -12.14 4.19
N GLU A 398 -4.03 -12.18 3.44
CA GLU A 398 -3.48 -11.04 2.70
C GLU A 398 -4.19 -10.78 1.35
N GLN A 399 -5.32 -11.44 1.10
CA GLN A 399 -6.15 -11.25 -0.09
C GLN A 399 -7.64 -11.42 0.24
N VAL A 400 -8.51 -10.82 -0.58
CA VAL A 400 -9.94 -11.15 -0.51
C VAL A 400 -10.14 -12.54 -1.10
N SER A 401 -10.97 -13.37 -0.45
CA SER A 401 -11.31 -14.68 -0.99
C SER A 401 -11.94 -14.57 -2.38
N THR A 402 -11.69 -15.60 -3.17
CA THR A 402 -12.11 -15.72 -4.57
C THR A 402 -13.53 -16.23 -4.68
N SER A 403 -14.09 -16.74 -3.58
CA SER A 403 -15.49 -17.10 -3.48
C SER A 403 -16.39 -15.86 -3.56
N ALA A 404 -17.64 -16.08 -3.94
CA ALA A 404 -18.64 -15.02 -3.97
C ALA A 404 -18.88 -14.41 -2.58
N SER A 405 -18.68 -15.18 -1.52
CA SER A 405 -18.90 -14.79 -0.14
C SER A 405 -17.69 -14.15 0.55
N GLY A 406 -16.54 -14.08 -0.14
CA GLY A 406 -15.31 -13.46 0.38
C GLY A 406 -15.51 -12.01 0.86
N PRO A 407 -16.02 -11.10 0.01
CA PRO A 407 -16.29 -9.72 0.42
C PRO A 407 -17.29 -9.62 1.59
N ASP A 408 -18.32 -10.46 1.62
CA ASP A 408 -19.33 -10.45 2.68
C ASP A 408 -18.75 -10.91 4.03
N MET A 409 -17.84 -11.88 4.01
CA MET A 409 -17.11 -12.29 5.21
C MET A 409 -16.30 -11.13 5.79
N LEU A 410 -15.57 -10.39 4.94
CA LEU A 410 -14.79 -9.23 5.37
C LEU A 410 -15.66 -8.10 5.90
N LYS A 411 -16.79 -7.80 5.22
CA LYS A 411 -17.78 -6.83 5.71
C LYS A 411 -18.30 -7.20 7.10
N TYR A 412 -18.56 -8.49 7.33
CA TYR A 412 -18.96 -8.99 8.65
C TYR A 412 -17.84 -8.79 9.68
N VAL A 413 -16.63 -9.29 9.41
CA VAL A 413 -15.47 -9.20 10.32
C VAL A 413 -15.22 -7.74 10.72
N ASN A 414 -15.09 -6.86 9.73
CA ASN A 414 -14.82 -5.44 9.95
C ASN A 414 -15.95 -4.75 10.71
N GLY A 415 -17.21 -5.05 10.37
CA GLY A 415 -18.36 -4.56 11.11
C GLY A 415 -18.37 -5.00 12.58
N GLN A 416 -17.96 -6.24 12.88
CA GLN A 416 -17.82 -6.70 14.27
C GLN A 416 -16.69 -5.95 15.01
N ILE A 417 -15.55 -5.71 14.35
CA ILE A 417 -14.44 -4.93 14.94
C ILE A 417 -14.93 -3.52 15.32
N HIS A 418 -15.71 -2.87 14.45
CA HIS A 418 -16.25 -1.54 14.69
C HIS A 418 -17.28 -1.48 15.83
N VAL A 419 -18.09 -2.53 16.01
CA VAL A 419 -19.04 -2.64 17.14
C VAL A 419 -18.32 -2.56 18.49
N GLU A 420 -17.11 -3.10 18.57
CA GLU A 420 -16.26 -3.07 19.77
C GLU A 420 -15.48 -1.74 19.91
N GLY A 421 -15.65 -0.80 18.97
CA GLY A 421 -14.96 0.50 18.96
C GLY A 421 -13.50 0.43 18.54
N LEU A 422 -13.05 -0.71 17.98
CA LEU A 422 -11.70 -0.95 17.52
C LEU A 422 -11.53 -0.59 16.03
N LYS A 423 -10.28 -0.49 15.56
CA LYS A 423 -9.92 -0.29 14.15
C LYS A 423 -9.54 -1.60 13.47
N SER A 424 -9.91 -1.75 12.20
CA SER A 424 -9.57 -2.92 11.39
C SER A 424 -8.34 -2.66 10.51
N PHE A 425 -7.33 -3.53 10.64
CA PHE A 425 -6.06 -3.44 9.95
C PHE A 425 -5.88 -4.54 8.90
N TRP A 426 -5.17 -4.23 7.81
CA TRP A 426 -4.86 -5.19 6.75
C TRP A 426 -3.55 -4.89 6.01
N ILE A 427 -2.85 -5.93 5.55
CA ILE A 427 -1.58 -5.83 4.83
C ILE A 427 -1.66 -6.75 3.61
N PRO A 428 -2.21 -6.26 2.47
CA PRO A 428 -2.28 -7.05 1.26
C PRO A 428 -0.92 -7.14 0.56
N HIS A 429 -0.55 -8.35 0.14
CA HIS A 429 0.61 -8.60 -0.70
C HIS A 429 0.47 -7.99 -2.10
N PHE A 430 1.57 -7.90 -2.86
CA PHE A 430 1.58 -7.16 -4.13
C PHE A 430 0.52 -7.65 -5.14
N LEU A 431 0.31 -8.97 -5.17
CA LEU A 431 -0.64 -9.63 -6.06
C LEU A 431 -1.94 -10.00 -5.34
N ALA A 432 -2.26 -9.33 -4.23
CA ALA A 432 -3.46 -9.59 -3.47
C ALA A 432 -4.71 -9.37 -4.31
N TYR A 433 -5.51 -10.41 -4.44
CA TYR A 433 -6.77 -10.34 -5.18
C TYR A 433 -7.73 -9.35 -4.52
N LYS A 434 -8.29 -8.45 -5.34
CA LYS A 434 -9.26 -7.40 -4.95
C LYS A 434 -8.75 -6.44 -3.86
N SER A 435 -7.45 -6.22 -3.68
CA SER A 435 -6.96 -5.28 -2.66
C SER A 435 -7.52 -3.86 -2.78
N TYR A 436 -7.89 -3.41 -3.99
CA TYR A 436 -8.54 -2.12 -4.22
C TYR A 436 -9.87 -1.91 -3.48
N MET A 437 -10.55 -2.97 -3.03
CA MET A 437 -11.88 -2.88 -2.39
C MET A 437 -11.82 -2.74 -0.87
N TRP A 438 -10.64 -2.50 -0.29
CA TRP A 438 -10.44 -2.50 1.15
C TRP A 438 -11.40 -1.57 1.91
N GLU A 439 -11.67 -0.37 1.39
CA GLU A 439 -12.65 0.57 1.96
C GLU A 439 -14.08 0.00 1.88
N GLU A 440 -14.44 -0.62 0.74
CA GLU A 440 -15.77 -1.20 0.50
C GLU A 440 -16.08 -2.35 1.47
N VAL A 441 -15.05 -3.14 1.81
CA VAL A 441 -15.18 -4.23 2.77
C VAL A 441 -14.98 -3.78 4.21
N GLY A 442 -14.66 -2.51 4.46
CA GLY A 442 -14.69 -1.88 5.78
C GLY A 442 -13.37 -1.89 6.57
N PHE A 443 -12.22 -2.10 5.92
CA PHE A 443 -10.94 -1.89 6.61
C PHE A 443 -10.71 -0.40 6.90
N ASP A 444 -10.04 -0.08 8.02
CA ASP A 444 -9.68 1.30 8.37
C ASP A 444 -8.24 1.62 7.97
N ALA A 445 -7.31 0.71 8.26
CA ALA A 445 -5.88 0.93 8.12
C ALA A 445 -5.19 -0.16 7.30
N VAL A 446 -4.75 0.21 6.09
CA VAL A 446 -4.15 -0.74 5.15
C VAL A 446 -2.73 -0.31 4.80
N ALA A 447 -1.77 -1.25 4.81
CA ALA A 447 -0.41 -1.01 4.31
C ALA A 447 -0.10 -1.98 3.17
N PHE A 448 0.15 -1.46 1.97
CA PHE A 448 0.39 -2.28 0.78
C PHE A 448 1.81 -2.84 0.78
N GLN A 449 1.95 -4.15 0.59
CA GLN A 449 3.22 -4.86 0.67
C GLN A 449 3.89 -5.01 -0.71
N PRO A 450 5.14 -4.52 -0.89
CA PRO A 450 5.85 -4.64 -2.17
C PRO A 450 6.37 -6.04 -2.53
N ASN A 451 6.62 -6.93 -1.56
CA ASN A 451 7.33 -8.22 -1.72
C ASN A 451 8.73 -8.14 -2.34
N TYR A 452 9.32 -6.94 -2.43
CA TYR A 452 10.60 -6.70 -3.09
C TYR A 452 11.77 -7.36 -2.35
N PHE A 453 11.73 -7.41 -1.01
CA PHE A 453 12.81 -7.97 -0.21
C PHE A 453 13.08 -9.45 -0.54
N PHE A 454 12.04 -10.22 -0.86
CA PHE A 454 12.11 -11.67 -0.98
C PHE A 454 12.39 -12.18 -2.40
N GLU A 455 12.06 -11.42 -3.43
CA GLU A 455 12.15 -11.87 -4.81
C GLU A 455 13.29 -11.21 -5.59
N ASP A 456 13.89 -11.96 -6.52
CA ASP A 456 14.86 -11.39 -7.46
C ASP A 456 14.17 -10.61 -8.57
N MET A 457 14.12 -9.29 -8.42
CA MET A 457 13.50 -8.38 -9.37
C MET A 457 14.10 -6.96 -9.31
N SER A 458 13.64 -6.08 -10.20
CA SER A 458 14.03 -4.67 -10.23
C SER A 458 13.44 -3.88 -9.06
N SER A 459 14.18 -2.92 -8.50
CA SER A 459 13.69 -1.97 -7.48
C SER A 459 12.58 -1.04 -7.99
N GLU A 460 12.28 -1.06 -9.29
CA GLU A 460 11.04 -0.53 -9.85
C GLU A 460 9.78 -1.10 -9.18
N ARG A 461 9.86 -2.28 -8.53
CA ARG A 461 8.80 -2.82 -7.68
C ARG A 461 8.34 -1.83 -6.60
N LEU A 462 9.28 -1.13 -5.97
CA LEU A 462 8.99 -0.18 -4.90
C LEU A 462 8.27 1.06 -5.42
N ASP A 463 8.59 1.50 -6.64
CA ASP A 463 7.86 2.58 -7.30
C ASP A 463 6.42 2.16 -7.63
N ASP A 464 6.22 0.96 -8.18
CA ASP A 464 4.88 0.46 -8.54
C ASP A 464 4.01 0.22 -7.30
N ALA A 465 4.60 -0.30 -6.22
CA ALA A 465 3.92 -0.45 -4.94
C ALA A 465 3.55 0.92 -4.35
N ALA A 466 4.47 1.89 -4.39
CA ALA A 466 4.20 3.26 -3.96
C ALA A 466 3.10 3.93 -4.79
N TYR A 467 3.09 3.72 -6.11
CA TYR A 467 2.04 4.22 -7.00
C TYR A 467 0.68 3.60 -6.69
N THR A 468 0.65 2.29 -6.50
CA THR A 468 -0.57 1.52 -6.16
C THR A 468 -1.12 1.97 -4.81
N ALA A 469 -0.27 2.10 -3.79
CA ALA A 469 -0.67 2.56 -2.47
C ALA A 469 -1.29 3.97 -2.50
N LYS A 470 -0.67 4.94 -3.20
CA LYS A 470 -1.28 6.29 -3.35
C LYS A 470 -2.61 6.26 -4.06
N ARG A 471 -2.72 5.45 -5.11
CA ARG A 471 -3.92 5.37 -5.96
C ARG A 471 -5.11 4.79 -5.21
N PHE A 472 -4.88 3.84 -4.32
CA PHE A 472 -5.93 3.22 -3.52
C PHE A 472 -6.00 3.75 -2.08
N GLY A 473 -5.28 4.82 -1.74
CA GLY A 473 -5.38 5.42 -0.41
C GLY A 473 -4.77 4.59 0.72
N MET A 474 -3.79 3.74 0.42
CA MET A 474 -3.14 2.83 1.39
C MET A 474 -1.82 3.40 1.92
N GLY A 475 -1.36 2.87 3.05
CA GLY A 475 0.00 2.97 3.54
C GLY A 475 0.95 2.01 2.82
N VAL A 476 2.16 1.84 3.35
CA VAL A 476 3.20 0.99 2.74
C VAL A 476 3.82 0.06 3.79
N GLU A 477 3.98 -1.22 3.47
CA GLU A 477 4.81 -2.12 4.28
C GLU A 477 6.28 -2.01 3.89
N ILE A 478 7.15 -1.96 4.89
CA ILE A 478 8.60 -2.04 4.78
C ILE A 478 9.04 -3.44 5.21
N GLU A 479 9.66 -4.19 4.28
CA GLU A 479 10.00 -5.59 4.50
C GLU A 479 11.52 -5.79 4.61
N PHE A 480 11.95 -6.47 5.66
CA PHE A 480 13.30 -7.01 5.80
C PHE A 480 13.34 -8.16 6.82
N ASP A 481 14.46 -8.89 6.90
CA ASP A 481 14.71 -9.89 7.94
C ASP A 481 16.21 -10.01 8.25
N GLY A 482 16.58 -11.01 9.07
CA GLY A 482 17.95 -11.24 9.52
C GLY A 482 18.99 -11.42 8.41
N ARG A 483 18.59 -11.71 7.16
CA ARG A 483 19.50 -11.75 6.00
C ARG A 483 20.11 -10.39 5.71
N MET A 484 19.47 -9.28 6.04
CA MET A 484 20.09 -7.96 5.89
C MET A 484 21.39 -7.83 6.70
N LEU A 485 21.50 -8.60 7.80
CA LEU A 485 22.66 -8.59 8.68
C LEU A 485 23.86 -9.33 8.06
N THR A 486 23.60 -10.36 7.25
CA THR A 486 24.63 -11.32 6.81
C THR A 486 24.87 -11.34 5.30
N ASP A 487 23.91 -10.89 4.49
CA ASP A 487 23.93 -10.95 3.03
C ASP A 487 23.85 -9.55 2.41
N GLU A 488 24.80 -9.24 1.53
CA GLU A 488 24.90 -7.93 0.87
C GLU A 488 23.73 -7.63 -0.06
N VAL A 489 23.16 -8.63 -0.73
CA VAL A 489 22.00 -8.44 -1.61
C VAL A 489 20.79 -8.01 -0.79
N PHE A 490 20.51 -8.70 0.32
CA PHE A 490 19.39 -8.37 1.20
C PHE A 490 19.63 -7.05 1.94
N ARG A 491 20.87 -6.73 2.31
CA ARG A 491 21.23 -5.42 2.84
C ARG A 491 20.95 -4.29 1.85
N ASN A 492 21.28 -4.50 0.58
CA ASN A 492 20.98 -3.52 -0.47
C ASN A 492 19.47 -3.37 -0.70
N ARG A 493 18.71 -4.46 -0.72
CA ARG A 493 17.24 -4.40 -0.83
C ARG A 493 16.62 -3.63 0.33
N TYR A 494 17.03 -3.91 1.57
CA TYR A 494 16.61 -3.15 2.76
C TYR A 494 16.88 -1.65 2.58
N LYS A 495 18.09 -1.28 2.14
CA LYS A 495 18.42 0.12 1.85
C LYS A 495 17.53 0.71 0.75
N GLU A 496 17.21 -0.03 -0.29
CA GLU A 496 16.32 0.42 -1.36
C GLU A 496 14.90 0.70 -0.88
N TYR A 497 14.37 -0.03 0.12
CA TYR A 497 13.11 0.33 0.79
C TYR A 497 13.19 1.69 1.47
N LEU A 498 14.28 1.97 2.20
CA LEU A 498 14.44 3.28 2.86
C LEU A 498 14.61 4.41 1.85
N ASP A 499 15.45 4.21 0.83
CA ASP A 499 15.64 5.15 -0.27
C ASP A 499 14.32 5.42 -1.01
N GLY A 500 13.52 4.38 -1.22
CA GLY A 500 12.19 4.47 -1.85
C GLY A 500 11.26 5.38 -1.07
N GLY A 501 11.33 5.40 0.27
CA GLY A 501 10.46 6.26 1.07
C GLY A 501 10.77 7.74 0.92
N VAL A 502 12.03 8.07 0.70
CA VAL A 502 12.45 9.43 0.35
C VAL A 502 12.03 9.77 -1.10
N LYS A 503 12.27 8.85 -2.05
CA LYS A 503 12.00 9.07 -3.48
C LYS A 503 10.52 9.18 -3.82
N TYR A 504 9.70 8.32 -3.22
CA TYR A 504 8.28 8.17 -3.54
C TYR A 504 7.37 8.85 -2.49
N GLY A 505 7.95 9.29 -1.37
CA GLY A 505 7.33 10.17 -0.39
C GLY A 505 6.63 9.46 0.77
N TYR A 506 6.72 8.13 0.88
CA TYR A 506 6.09 7.40 1.98
C TYR A 506 6.85 7.46 3.31
N MET A 507 8.06 8.06 3.37
CA MET A 507 8.78 8.20 4.65
C MET A 507 8.00 9.08 5.64
N ASN A 508 7.39 10.16 5.15
CA ASN A 508 6.70 11.15 5.97
C ASN A 508 5.18 11.06 5.78
N ASP A 509 4.43 11.41 6.82
CA ASP A 509 2.96 11.56 6.79
C ASP A 509 2.21 10.37 6.18
N THR A 510 2.75 9.16 6.34
CA THR A 510 2.24 7.92 5.75
C THR A 510 2.25 6.83 6.82
N PHE A 511 1.12 6.15 6.97
CA PHE A 511 1.02 4.94 7.78
C PHE A 511 1.92 3.85 7.20
N LYS A 512 2.77 3.27 8.03
CA LYS A 512 3.70 2.23 7.63
C LYS A 512 3.60 1.02 8.53
N ALA A 513 3.67 -0.16 7.92
CA ALA A 513 3.85 -1.42 8.62
C ALA A 513 5.28 -1.92 8.41
N TYR A 514 5.84 -2.63 9.39
CA TYR A 514 7.23 -3.09 9.35
C TYR A 514 7.33 -4.59 9.57
N TYR A 515 7.52 -5.36 8.49
CA TYR A 515 7.90 -6.77 8.55
C TYR A 515 9.40 -6.89 8.78
N LYS A 516 9.79 -7.71 9.77
CA LYS A 516 11.17 -7.81 10.26
C LYS A 516 11.67 -9.25 10.39
N GLY A 517 10.96 -10.21 9.81
CA GLY A 517 11.14 -11.63 10.10
C GLY A 517 10.52 -12.05 11.44
N SER A 518 10.65 -13.34 11.76
CA SER A 518 10.18 -13.90 13.03
C SER A 518 11.10 -13.61 14.21
N GLY A 519 12.41 -13.46 13.97
CA GLY A 519 13.41 -13.35 15.05
C GLY A 519 13.72 -11.92 15.50
N PRO A 520 14.56 -11.77 16.54
CA PRO A 520 14.93 -10.49 17.16
C PRO A 520 15.94 -9.68 16.34
N VAL A 521 15.68 -9.50 15.04
CA VAL A 521 16.57 -8.85 14.06
C VAL A 521 17.01 -7.46 14.50
N LEU A 522 16.10 -6.66 15.09
CA LEU A 522 16.45 -5.32 15.55
C LEU A 522 17.31 -5.32 16.81
N ARG A 523 17.12 -6.28 17.73
CA ARG A 523 18.03 -6.48 18.87
C ARG A 523 19.44 -6.79 18.37
N ASP A 524 19.55 -7.72 17.44
CA ASP A 524 20.85 -8.15 16.91
C ASP A 524 21.56 -7.02 16.16
N ALA A 525 20.82 -6.24 15.37
CA ALA A 525 21.35 -5.05 14.72
C ALA A 525 21.80 -3.99 15.75
N ALA A 526 20.96 -3.70 16.75
CA ALA A 526 21.24 -2.68 17.77
C ALA A 526 22.44 -3.03 18.65
N ALA A 527 22.57 -4.30 19.06
CA ALA A 527 23.66 -4.76 19.94
C ALA A 527 25.00 -4.98 19.22
N SER A 528 25.00 -4.97 17.88
CA SER A 528 26.19 -5.29 17.09
C SER A 528 27.32 -4.27 17.28
N GLN A 529 28.53 -4.80 17.40
CA GLN A 529 29.77 -4.01 17.42
C GLN A 529 30.36 -3.84 16.01
N ASP A 530 29.80 -4.49 14.99
CA ASP A 530 30.18 -4.23 13.60
C ASP A 530 29.44 -2.98 13.10
N PRO A 531 30.17 -1.91 12.73
CA PRO A 531 29.54 -0.70 12.20
C PRO A 531 28.66 -0.92 10.97
N ASP A 532 28.95 -1.92 10.13
CA ASP A 532 28.13 -2.24 8.95
C ASP A 532 26.78 -2.84 9.35
N ILE A 533 26.69 -3.47 10.53
CA ILE A 533 25.48 -4.06 11.07
C ILE A 533 24.70 -3.05 11.91
N ARG A 534 25.39 -2.38 12.85
CA ARG A 534 24.79 -1.38 13.74
C ARG A 534 24.06 -0.30 12.96
N ILE A 535 24.70 0.22 11.90
CA ILE A 535 24.16 1.33 11.11
C ILE A 535 22.78 1.03 10.50
N MET A 536 22.43 -0.23 10.25
CA MET A 536 21.11 -0.59 9.71
C MET A 536 19.98 -0.24 10.68
N TYR A 537 20.20 -0.44 11.99
CA TYR A 537 19.26 -0.04 13.03
C TYR A 537 19.13 1.48 13.13
N ASP A 538 20.26 2.19 13.11
CA ASP A 538 20.27 3.66 13.19
C ASP A 538 19.70 4.32 11.92
N TRP A 539 19.81 3.70 10.74
CA TRP A 539 19.13 4.14 9.53
C TRP A 539 17.62 3.92 9.59
N LEU A 540 17.15 2.82 10.19
CA LEU A 540 15.72 2.59 10.39
C LEU A 540 15.13 3.64 11.32
N TYR A 541 15.82 3.95 12.42
CA TYR A 541 15.42 5.00 13.34
C TYR A 541 15.39 6.38 12.67
N GLN A 542 16.40 6.69 11.87
CA GLN A 542 16.39 7.91 11.05
C GLN A 542 15.20 7.93 10.07
N PHE A 543 14.84 6.79 9.49
CA PHE A 543 13.73 6.69 8.54
C PHE A 543 12.38 6.92 9.21
N VAL A 544 12.12 6.24 10.34
CA VAL A 544 10.91 6.40 11.16
C VAL A 544 10.76 7.84 11.64
N THR A 545 11.86 8.49 12.02
CA THR A 545 11.83 9.90 12.49
C THR A 545 11.90 10.94 11.37
N GLY A 546 11.85 10.53 10.10
CA GLY A 546 11.88 11.44 8.94
C GLY A 546 13.23 12.15 8.72
N THR A 547 14.30 11.69 9.35
CA THR A 547 15.66 12.27 9.23
C THR A 547 16.57 11.54 8.26
N TYR A 548 16.18 10.35 7.78
CA TYR A 548 16.92 9.59 6.78
C TYR A 548 17.07 10.36 5.47
N GLN A 549 18.23 10.23 4.82
CA GLN A 549 18.51 10.88 3.55
C GLN A 549 19.11 9.89 2.55
N LEU A 550 18.92 10.18 1.26
CA LEU A 550 19.66 9.48 0.20
C LEU A 550 21.18 9.68 0.37
N GLU A 551 21.95 8.71 -0.13
CA GLU A 551 23.42 8.70 0.00
C GLU A 551 23.90 8.73 1.46
N ASN A 552 23.13 8.10 2.35
CA ASN A 552 23.33 7.92 3.80
C ASN A 552 24.67 7.28 4.26
N THR A 553 25.59 7.03 3.34
CA THR A 553 26.89 6.42 3.61
C THR A 553 28.06 7.41 3.52
N SER A 554 27.80 8.66 3.09
CA SER A 554 28.83 9.66 2.78
C SER A 554 29.17 10.57 3.97
N SER A 555 30.37 11.18 3.94
CA SER A 555 30.73 12.26 4.88
C SER A 555 29.82 13.48 4.76
N LEU A 556 29.30 13.75 3.56
CA LEU A 556 28.29 14.78 3.33
C LEU A 556 26.98 14.45 4.05
N HIS A 557 26.56 13.19 4.07
CA HIS A 557 25.39 12.76 4.84
C HIS A 557 25.60 12.99 6.35
N LEU A 558 26.72 12.54 6.92
CA LEU A 558 27.00 12.75 8.34
C LEU A 558 27.02 14.24 8.70
N LYS A 559 27.51 15.10 7.80
CA LYS A 559 27.46 16.56 7.98
C LYS A 559 26.02 17.07 8.00
N ARG A 560 25.18 16.64 7.06
CA ARG A 560 23.75 17.02 7.03
C ARG A 560 23.00 16.51 8.26
N LEU A 561 23.35 15.33 8.77
CA LEU A 561 22.77 14.79 10.00
C LEU A 561 23.11 15.69 11.21
N VAL A 562 24.35 16.18 11.33
CA VAL A 562 24.72 17.18 12.35
C VAL A 562 23.85 18.44 12.20
N ASP A 563 23.70 18.97 10.98
CA ASP A 563 22.91 20.17 10.70
C ASP A 563 21.41 19.96 11.03
N GLN A 564 20.84 18.78 10.73
CA GLN A 564 19.46 18.41 11.08
C GLN A 564 19.27 18.27 12.60
N LEU A 565 20.20 17.59 13.27
CA LEU A 565 20.14 17.42 14.73
C LEU A 565 20.32 18.76 15.45
N GLU A 566 21.12 19.69 14.92
CA GLU A 566 21.20 21.07 15.44
C GLU A 566 19.84 21.78 15.36
N GLN A 567 19.18 21.72 14.21
CA GLN A 567 17.85 22.30 14.02
C GLN A 567 16.79 21.64 14.92
N GLY A 568 16.93 20.34 15.18
CA GLY A 568 16.08 19.55 16.06
C GLY A 568 16.41 19.64 17.55
N GLY A 569 17.34 20.50 17.98
CA GLY A 569 17.69 20.68 19.39
C GLY A 569 18.56 19.56 19.99
N GLY A 570 19.22 18.77 19.16
CA GLY A 570 20.16 17.71 19.55
C GLY A 570 21.48 18.21 20.17
N PHE A 571 21.68 19.54 20.20
CA PHE A 571 22.88 20.17 20.75
C PHE A 571 22.51 21.28 21.74
N ALA A 572 23.28 21.39 22.83
CA ALA A 572 23.08 22.43 23.83
C ALA A 572 23.41 23.85 23.32
N ASN A 573 24.26 23.96 22.29
CA ASN A 573 24.61 25.23 21.67
C ASN A 573 25.18 25.04 20.25
N HIS A 574 25.08 26.09 19.43
CA HIS A 574 25.62 26.13 18.06
C HIS A 574 27.13 25.87 17.96
N GLY A 575 27.89 26.15 19.02
CA GLY A 575 29.35 25.95 19.03
C GLY A 575 29.72 24.47 18.93
N ALA A 576 28.97 23.61 19.63
CA ALA A 576 29.17 22.16 19.60
C ALA A 576 28.94 21.58 18.20
N ALA A 577 27.77 21.86 17.59
CA ALA A 577 27.46 21.43 16.22
C ALA A 577 28.49 21.95 15.20
N ARG A 578 28.80 23.26 15.22
CA ARG A 578 29.80 23.87 14.31
C ARG A 578 31.18 23.23 14.42
N SER A 579 31.59 22.87 15.63
CA SER A 579 32.90 22.25 15.85
C SER A 579 33.00 20.85 15.21
N LEU A 580 31.92 20.05 15.28
CA LEU A 580 31.83 18.77 14.58
C LEU A 580 31.79 18.97 13.05
N THR A 581 30.99 19.92 12.57
CA THR A 581 30.91 20.27 11.15
C THR A 581 32.26 20.66 10.57
N ALA A 582 33.09 21.41 11.31
CA ALA A 582 34.44 21.79 10.86
C ALA A 582 35.39 20.59 10.65
N HIS A 583 35.25 19.53 11.47
CA HIS A 583 35.97 18.28 11.23
C HIS A 583 35.48 17.61 9.94
N LEU A 584 34.16 17.52 9.75
CA LEU A 584 33.56 16.90 8.56
C LEU A 584 33.88 17.66 7.26
N ASP A 585 33.94 18.99 7.29
CA ASP A 585 34.40 19.79 6.15
C ASP A 585 35.84 19.42 5.73
N SER A 586 36.68 19.07 6.71
CA SER A 586 38.03 18.58 6.43
C SER A 586 38.02 17.15 5.88
N VAL A 587 37.17 16.26 6.41
CA VAL A 587 36.98 14.90 5.88
C VAL A 587 36.56 14.95 4.41
N ILE A 588 35.47 15.66 4.10
CA ILE A 588 34.94 15.84 2.74
C ILE A 588 36.03 16.34 1.79
N ARG A 589 36.73 17.43 2.15
CA ARG A 589 37.79 18.01 1.32
C ARG A 589 38.93 17.03 1.02
N PHE A 590 39.27 16.13 1.93
CA PHE A 590 40.34 15.16 1.71
C PHE A 590 39.87 13.93 0.94
N GLU A 591 38.61 13.50 1.12
CA GLU A 591 37.99 12.48 0.27
C GLU A 591 37.91 12.92 -1.20
N GLU A 592 37.48 14.16 -1.46
CA GLU A 592 37.43 14.74 -2.82
C GLU A 592 38.80 14.79 -3.50
N LYS A 593 39.88 14.87 -2.72
CA LYS A 593 41.26 14.83 -3.19
C LYS A 593 41.84 13.42 -3.31
N GLY A 594 41.05 12.38 -3.01
CA GLY A 594 41.49 10.99 -2.98
C GLY A 594 42.45 10.66 -1.83
N ASN A 595 42.57 11.52 -0.82
CA ASN A 595 43.47 11.32 0.32
C ASN A 595 42.73 10.70 1.52
N LYS A 596 42.43 9.41 1.42
CA LYS A 596 41.71 8.65 2.47
C LYS A 596 42.40 8.68 3.82
N GLN A 597 43.74 8.62 3.87
CA GLN A 597 44.49 8.63 5.11
C GLN A 597 44.26 9.92 5.91
N GLN A 598 44.26 11.07 5.22
CA GLN A 598 44.02 12.35 5.87
C GLN A 598 42.54 12.53 6.25
N ALA A 599 41.62 12.03 5.43
CA ALA A 599 40.20 11.98 5.77
C ALA A 599 39.96 11.16 7.04
N ALA A 600 40.53 9.96 7.15
CA ALA A 600 40.48 9.11 8.33
C ALA A 600 41.02 9.82 9.58
N HIS A 601 42.15 10.54 9.46
CA HIS A 601 42.70 11.32 10.57
C HIS A 601 41.73 12.42 11.08
N HIS A 602 41.05 13.12 10.18
CA HIS A 602 40.05 14.11 10.59
C HIS A 602 38.79 13.46 11.18
N MET A 603 38.44 12.26 10.70
CA MET A 603 37.35 11.45 11.23
C MET A 603 37.64 10.97 12.66
N ASP A 604 38.86 10.54 12.98
CA ASP A 604 39.28 10.25 14.36
C ASP A 604 39.12 11.47 15.27
N GLY A 605 39.42 12.66 14.74
CA GLY A 605 39.22 13.94 15.43
C GLY A 605 37.74 14.22 15.72
N PHE A 606 36.87 13.96 14.74
CA PHE A 606 35.42 14.05 14.91
C PHE A 606 34.95 13.11 16.04
N MET A 607 35.37 11.84 16.02
CA MET A 607 34.92 10.84 17.01
C MET A 607 35.35 11.22 18.43
N LYS A 608 36.59 11.69 18.61
CA LYS A 608 37.07 12.18 19.92
C LYS A 608 36.29 13.40 20.41
N LEU A 609 35.98 14.32 19.50
CA LEU A 609 35.22 15.52 19.83
C LEU A 609 33.76 15.18 20.18
N LEU A 610 33.15 14.23 19.47
CA LEU A 610 31.81 13.75 19.75
C LEU A 610 31.71 13.14 21.17
N GLU A 611 32.70 12.35 21.59
CA GLU A 611 32.73 11.81 22.96
C GLU A 611 32.85 12.91 24.01
N SER A 612 33.74 13.88 23.79
CA SER A 612 33.88 15.03 24.70
C SER A 612 32.59 15.86 24.79
N HIS A 613 31.86 16.00 23.69
CA HIS A 613 30.56 16.68 23.67
C HIS A 613 29.47 15.89 24.39
N LYS A 614 29.49 14.55 24.34
CA LYS A 614 28.60 13.72 25.17
C LYS A 614 28.91 13.90 26.66
N GLU A 615 30.18 13.77 27.06
CA GLU A 615 30.61 13.86 28.46
C GLU A 615 30.27 15.22 29.09
N SER A 616 30.33 16.30 28.29
CA SER A 616 29.98 17.65 28.72
C SER A 616 28.48 17.97 28.63
N GLY A 617 27.65 17.05 28.12
CA GLY A 617 26.22 17.28 27.87
C GLY A 617 25.91 18.24 26.72
N ALA A 618 26.90 18.51 25.85
CA ALA A 618 26.74 19.39 24.70
C ALA A 618 26.00 18.72 23.52
N VAL A 619 25.97 17.38 23.47
CA VAL A 619 25.16 16.56 22.55
C VAL A 619 24.15 15.78 23.38
N SER A 620 22.89 15.74 22.94
CA SER A 620 21.83 15.03 23.67
C SER A 620 22.01 13.51 23.63
N GLY A 621 21.42 12.80 24.61
CA GLY A 621 21.41 11.33 24.65
C GLY A 621 20.75 10.68 23.42
N LYS A 622 19.84 11.39 22.75
CA LYS A 622 19.21 10.97 21.49
C LYS A 622 20.11 11.20 20.27
N ALA A 623 20.80 12.34 20.19
CA ALA A 623 21.63 12.69 19.05
C ALA A 623 22.96 11.93 19.01
N TYR A 624 23.56 11.64 20.18
CA TYR A 624 24.87 11.01 20.26
C TYR A 624 24.92 9.61 19.61
N PRO A 625 24.01 8.66 19.90
CA PRO A 625 24.06 7.31 19.31
C PRO A 625 23.99 7.33 17.78
N MET A 626 23.14 8.19 17.22
CA MET A 626 23.02 8.36 15.76
C MET A 626 24.33 8.85 15.15
N LEU A 627 24.92 9.93 15.70
CA LEU A 627 26.17 10.50 15.22
C LEU A 627 27.34 9.51 15.37
N LYS A 628 27.34 8.74 16.47
CA LYS A 628 28.37 7.74 16.73
C LYS A 628 28.31 6.61 15.71
N ALA A 629 27.14 6.00 15.50
CA ALA A 629 26.99 4.90 14.55
C ALA A 629 27.36 5.30 13.12
N ASN A 630 26.87 6.46 12.66
CA ASN A 630 27.23 6.99 11.33
C ASN A 630 28.73 7.33 11.24
N GLY A 631 29.32 7.86 12.32
CA GLY A 631 30.74 8.16 12.39
C GLY A 631 31.62 6.91 12.34
N GLU A 632 31.29 5.86 13.08
CA GLU A 632 32.00 4.58 13.08
C GLU A 632 31.90 3.88 11.72
N TYR A 633 30.71 3.90 11.12
CA TYR A 633 30.48 3.38 9.78
C TYR A 633 31.36 4.11 8.75
N LEU A 634 31.38 5.44 8.77
CA LEU A 634 32.23 6.24 7.87
C LEU A 634 33.73 6.01 8.14
N ALA A 635 34.14 5.94 9.41
CA ALA A 635 35.52 5.67 9.79
C ALA A 635 36.01 4.32 9.25
N LYS A 636 35.18 3.26 9.34
CA LYS A 636 35.48 1.94 8.77
C LYS A 636 35.69 1.99 7.26
N ARG A 637 34.91 2.79 6.52
CA ARG A 637 35.03 2.95 5.06
C ARG A 637 36.26 3.75 4.59
N LEU A 638 36.80 4.59 5.47
CA LEU A 638 37.97 5.43 5.20
C LEU A 638 39.30 4.71 5.42
N GLN A 639 39.28 3.60 6.17
CA GLN A 639 40.40 2.66 6.31
C GLN A 639 40.57 1.83 5.03
#